data_AF-A0A956LP78-F1
#
_entry.id   AF-A0A956LP78-F1
#
_cell.length_a   1.000
_cell.length_b   1.000
_cell.length_c   1.000
_cell.angle_alpha   90.00
_cell.angle_beta   90.00
_cell.angle_gamma   90.00
#
_symmetry.space_group_name_H-M   'P 1'
#
loop_
_entity.id
_entity.type
_entity.pdbx_description
1 polymer ?
#
loop_
_entity_poly.entity_id
_entity_poly.type
_entity_poly.pdbx_seq_one_letter_code
_entity_poly.pdbx_strand_id
1 'polypeptide(L)'
;LLDALGEPSGRTVIDNIVSTRQQGGAAQGLENPVLMPRAPGGSDLSLSESFARLIDHGYDWQDLSQFFLRVLRYMATSSKRRAAELEEMSWWQFLCGWDPDTQTARFRYSERFAHDVKFSTKVLVAFNADWGDARTNGSTYIQLFLNSLVQRERVDGCLNGPTSRAWFEPWRAHLELLGVEFVQGTLATLRVDEHGRVLPYTRSARDSAPRPDLEADYYVVATDVVTAEAVTRELPQRGVPATLDGYTTRVDPNPRKATGESTTRDPHARVGVAPWDRLQTLTGIQYYFTTDFKLVHGHMYFADAPWALSSISQQQFWRDRPLLHRDGYCAVLSVDVGAFDRPATDPALGGRTAWDMTRDELAEEVWRQICASLGERLDQPKDADAPRRHDVINPTLRFPQPAWFHMDEFIEYGLADESGDERPLRNHAPFLIPIAGDWKRRPGGDPWSPRAGDRELAARPEHREIWQAPHGGYWVHWNRLVFAGTYKKTFTRMTTMESANESARHAVNAILDHFLLSPAARRRRQQHLGAAAVADEPRLRLVEPELDAQSDETSGATARPWRPAAPDEAGHDAPYRSSLLGDYCQIWDIEDYELPEFKPLRRYDEELFDQGMPHPWDLAGVEVMPAVFSKMPRVEGSSFAALRALLTSVRQRLESSAKESWRSGSIEDGIELLEAIRKTVESELERTFAGFERARRRGRGDESENA
;
A
#
# COMPACT_ATOMS: atom_id res chain seq x y z
N LEU A 1 -29.67 3.30 2.66
CA LEU A 1 -29.13 3.76 3.96
C LEU A 1 -29.46 5.24 4.08
N LEU A 2 -29.92 5.68 5.24
CA LEU A 2 -30.11 7.11 5.48
C LEU A 2 -28.87 7.62 6.23
N ASP A 3 -28.47 8.88 6.01
CA ASP A 3 -27.46 9.53 6.82
C ASP A 3 -28.04 10.02 8.17
N ALA A 4 -27.21 10.67 8.99
CA ALA A 4 -27.61 11.20 10.29
C ALA A 4 -28.71 12.30 10.22
N LEU A 5 -28.96 12.85 9.02
CA LEU A 5 -30.00 13.85 8.76
C LEU A 5 -31.30 13.21 8.21
N GLY A 6 -31.32 11.89 8.02
CA GLY A 6 -32.47 11.17 7.47
C GLY A 6 -32.54 11.20 5.94
N GLU A 7 -31.50 11.68 5.26
CA GLU A 7 -31.46 11.78 3.80
C GLU A 7 -30.89 10.50 3.17
N PRO A 8 -31.29 10.13 1.94
CA PRO A 8 -30.68 9.00 1.24
C PRO A 8 -29.16 9.19 1.08
N SER A 9 -28.40 8.33 1.76
CA SER A 9 -26.96 8.13 1.56
C SER A 9 -26.73 7.07 0.47
N GLY A 10 -25.52 7.03 -0.08
CA GLY A 10 -25.05 5.91 -0.89
C GLY A 10 -25.39 4.57 -0.20
N ARG A 11 -25.80 3.56 -0.98
CA ARG A 11 -26.18 2.26 -0.41
C ARG A 11 -24.96 1.53 0.16
N THR A 12 -23.78 1.87 -0.34
CA THR A 12 -22.48 1.31 0.01
C THR A 12 -21.45 2.43 0.15
N VAL A 13 -20.30 2.14 0.77
CA VAL A 13 -19.18 3.09 0.85
C VAL A 13 -18.71 3.49 -0.55
N ILE A 14 -18.67 2.54 -1.50
CA ILE A 14 -18.28 2.81 -2.88
C ILE A 14 -19.22 3.83 -3.54
N ASP A 15 -20.53 3.84 -3.23
CA ASP A 15 -21.46 4.84 -3.76
C ASP A 15 -21.13 6.27 -3.31
N ASN A 16 -20.44 6.42 -2.19
CA ASN A 16 -19.99 7.70 -1.65
C ASN A 16 -18.59 8.11 -2.15
N ILE A 17 -17.95 7.35 -3.05
CA ILE A 17 -16.65 7.71 -3.64
C ILE A 17 -16.84 8.48 -4.96
N VAL A 18 -16.20 9.64 -5.06
CA VAL A 18 -16.14 10.49 -6.26
C VAL A 18 -14.76 10.39 -6.88
N SER A 19 -14.71 10.07 -8.18
CA SER A 19 -13.43 9.90 -8.88
C SER A 19 -12.62 11.19 -8.96
N THR A 20 -11.32 11.09 -8.72
CA THR A 20 -10.36 12.14 -9.05
C THR A 20 -10.15 12.16 -10.57
N ARG A 21 -9.98 13.35 -11.15
CA ARG A 21 -9.83 13.50 -12.61
C ARG A 21 -8.39 13.70 -13.01
N GLN A 22 -7.60 14.26 -12.09
CA GLN A 22 -6.22 14.67 -12.31
C GLN A 22 -5.37 14.30 -11.11
N GLN A 23 -4.07 14.25 -11.33
CA GLN A 23 -3.04 14.29 -10.29
C GLN A 23 -2.02 15.37 -10.67
N GLY A 24 -1.40 16.00 -9.68
CA GLY A 24 -0.41 17.05 -9.87
C GLY A 24 0.91 16.72 -9.21
N GLY A 25 2.01 17.15 -9.82
CA GLY A 25 3.34 17.21 -9.19
C GLY A 25 3.88 18.63 -9.23
N ALA A 26 4.43 19.10 -8.11
CA ALA A 26 5.06 20.41 -7.99
C ALA A 26 6.49 20.25 -7.44
N ALA A 27 7.42 21.07 -7.94
CA ALA A 27 8.80 21.13 -7.49
C ALA A 27 9.42 22.47 -7.86
N GLN A 28 10.35 22.98 -7.04
CA GLN A 28 11.16 24.14 -7.37
C GLN A 28 11.88 23.96 -8.71
N GLY A 29 11.82 25.00 -9.54
CA GLY A 29 12.38 24.99 -10.89
C GLY A 29 11.41 24.50 -11.98
N LEU A 30 10.27 23.92 -11.61
CA LEU A 30 9.13 23.78 -12.53
C LEU A 30 8.35 25.09 -12.55
N GLU A 31 8.17 25.68 -13.73
CA GLU A 31 7.42 26.94 -13.88
C GLU A 31 5.93 26.78 -13.55
N ASN A 32 5.38 25.57 -13.69
CA ASN A 32 4.01 25.22 -13.33
C ASN A 32 3.94 23.78 -12.78
N PRO A 33 2.96 23.46 -11.91
CA PRO A 33 2.68 22.08 -11.53
C PRO A 33 2.38 21.21 -12.75
N VAL A 34 3.00 20.03 -12.81
CA VAL A 34 2.75 19.04 -13.85
C VAL A 34 1.44 18.34 -13.57
N LEU A 35 0.41 18.66 -14.35
CA LEU A 35 -0.90 18.03 -14.24
C LEU A 35 -1.01 16.85 -15.21
N MET A 36 -1.45 15.71 -14.68
CA MET A 36 -1.65 14.49 -15.44
C MET A 36 -3.10 13.99 -15.26
N PRO A 37 -3.75 13.48 -16.31
CA PRO A 37 -5.03 12.82 -16.16
C PRO A 37 -4.87 11.57 -15.29
N ARG A 38 -5.86 11.30 -14.42
CA ARG A 38 -5.79 10.14 -13.51
C ARG A 38 -6.18 8.83 -14.18
N ALA A 39 -7.12 8.88 -15.11
CA ALA A 39 -7.55 7.75 -15.92
C ALA A 39 -6.79 7.74 -17.27
N PRO A 40 -6.55 6.55 -17.87
CA PRO A 40 -5.89 6.48 -19.17
C PRO A 40 -6.78 7.15 -20.23
N GLY A 41 -6.21 8.08 -21.00
CA GLY A 41 -6.82 8.50 -22.25
C GLY A 41 -7.00 7.27 -23.13
N GLY A 42 -8.18 7.10 -23.75
CA GLY A 42 -8.53 5.90 -24.53
C GLY A 42 -7.74 5.67 -25.82
N SER A 43 -6.54 6.24 -25.96
CA SER A 43 -5.66 6.12 -27.14
C SER A 43 -4.23 5.71 -26.75
N ASP A 44 -3.57 5.00 -27.68
CA ASP A 44 -2.19 4.45 -27.60
C ASP A 44 -1.11 5.48 -27.24
N LEU A 45 -1.43 6.75 -27.45
CA LEU A 45 -0.55 7.88 -27.25
C LEU A 45 -0.26 8.15 -25.76
N SER A 46 -1.16 7.79 -24.83
CA SER A 46 -1.12 8.30 -23.44
C SER A 46 0.10 7.88 -22.60
N LEU A 47 0.54 6.61 -22.66
CA LEU A 47 1.71 6.15 -21.89
C LEU A 47 3.01 6.67 -22.51
N SER A 48 3.14 6.57 -23.83
CA SER A 48 4.31 7.11 -24.53
C SER A 48 4.44 8.62 -24.35
N GLU A 49 3.34 9.37 -24.43
CA GLU A 49 3.28 10.81 -24.15
C GLU A 49 3.66 11.12 -22.71
N SER A 50 3.25 10.30 -21.74
CA SER A 50 3.64 10.47 -20.34
C SER A 50 5.15 10.34 -20.16
N PHE A 51 5.78 9.35 -20.80
CA PHE A 51 7.24 9.23 -20.84
C PHE A 51 7.92 10.33 -21.63
N ALA A 52 7.32 10.79 -22.75
CA ALA A 52 7.81 11.94 -23.52
C ALA A 52 7.91 13.16 -22.62
N ARG A 53 6.83 13.44 -21.87
CA ARG A 53 6.80 14.53 -20.89
C ARG A 53 7.90 14.36 -19.85
N LEU A 54 8.10 13.18 -19.28
CA LEU A 54 9.19 12.99 -18.31
C LEU A 54 10.57 13.31 -18.92
N ILE A 55 10.82 12.90 -20.16
CA ILE A 55 12.06 13.24 -20.88
C ILE A 55 12.16 14.75 -21.11
N ASP A 56 11.07 15.41 -21.54
CA ASP A 56 11.01 16.86 -21.71
C ASP A 56 11.28 17.61 -20.39
N HIS A 57 10.94 17.01 -19.25
CA HIS A 57 11.25 17.52 -17.91
C HIS A 57 12.66 17.17 -17.42
N GLY A 58 13.50 16.60 -18.28
CA GLY A 58 14.92 16.35 -18.05
C GLY A 58 15.24 15.01 -17.37
N TYR A 59 14.34 14.03 -17.44
CA TYR A 59 14.68 12.64 -17.09
C TYR A 59 15.39 11.94 -18.25
N ASP A 60 16.38 11.12 -17.92
CA ASP A 60 17.13 10.36 -18.90
C ASP A 60 16.34 9.13 -19.38
N TRP A 61 16.32 8.90 -20.69
CA TRP A 61 15.64 7.74 -21.26
C TRP A 61 16.24 6.41 -20.79
N GLN A 62 17.53 6.36 -20.47
CA GLN A 62 18.20 5.16 -19.94
C GLN A 62 17.64 4.80 -18.56
N ASP A 63 17.45 5.79 -17.71
CA ASP A 63 16.88 5.61 -16.37
C ASP A 63 15.44 5.10 -16.48
N LEU A 64 14.63 5.74 -17.33
CA LEU A 64 13.22 5.37 -17.55
C LEU A 64 13.08 3.97 -18.15
N SER A 65 13.93 3.62 -19.12
CA SER A 65 13.90 2.30 -19.76
C SER A 65 14.32 1.19 -18.79
N GLN A 66 15.39 1.42 -18.03
CA GLN A 66 15.86 0.45 -17.04
C GLN A 66 14.83 0.26 -15.93
N PHE A 67 14.24 1.34 -15.41
CA PHE A 67 13.15 1.26 -14.43
C PHE A 67 11.95 0.47 -14.97
N PHE A 68 11.52 0.75 -16.21
CA PHE A 68 10.43 0.01 -16.83
C PHE A 68 10.74 -1.49 -16.98
N LEU A 69 11.98 -1.85 -17.35
CA LEU A 69 12.41 -3.26 -17.39
C LEU A 69 12.36 -3.93 -16.02
N ARG A 70 12.68 -3.21 -14.93
CA ARG A 70 12.52 -3.75 -13.55
C ARG A 70 11.05 -3.98 -13.21
N VAL A 71 10.16 -3.10 -13.64
CA VAL A 71 8.70 -3.26 -13.46
C VAL A 71 8.20 -4.49 -14.22
N LEU A 72 8.61 -4.70 -15.48
CA LEU A 72 8.27 -5.90 -16.25
C LEU A 72 8.81 -7.17 -15.60
N ARG A 73 10.06 -7.14 -15.12
CA ARG A 73 10.65 -8.26 -14.38
C ARG A 73 9.81 -8.60 -13.15
N TYR A 74 9.40 -7.60 -12.37
CA TYR A 74 8.55 -7.81 -11.18
C TYR A 74 7.22 -8.48 -11.55
N MET A 75 6.55 -8.02 -12.61
CA MET A 75 5.29 -8.64 -13.09
C MET A 75 5.48 -10.10 -13.53
N ALA A 76 6.66 -10.45 -14.06
CA ALA A 76 7.04 -11.81 -14.44
C ALA A 76 7.50 -12.69 -13.25
N THR A 77 7.79 -12.10 -12.08
CA THR A 77 8.24 -12.86 -10.90
C THR A 77 7.05 -13.52 -10.19
N SER A 78 7.16 -14.82 -9.92
CA SER A 78 6.18 -15.63 -9.19
C SER A 78 5.97 -15.17 -7.74
N SER A 79 4.78 -15.38 -7.19
CA SER A 79 4.48 -15.07 -5.79
C SER A 79 5.44 -15.77 -4.81
N LYS A 80 5.86 -17.01 -5.14
CA LYS A 80 6.79 -17.81 -4.35
C LYS A 80 8.19 -17.20 -4.33
N ARG A 81 8.74 -16.81 -5.50
CA ARG A 81 10.04 -16.12 -5.57
C ARG A 81 9.96 -14.72 -4.95
N ARG A 82 8.87 -13.97 -5.16
CA ARG A 82 8.64 -12.67 -4.48
C ARG A 82 8.72 -12.82 -2.96
N ALA A 83 8.08 -13.86 -2.40
CA ALA A 83 8.11 -14.15 -0.97
C ALA A 83 9.52 -14.47 -0.46
N ALA A 84 10.27 -15.29 -1.19
CA ALA A 84 11.58 -15.77 -0.75
C ALA A 84 12.70 -14.75 -0.92
N GLU A 85 12.70 -14.00 -2.03
CA GLU A 85 13.81 -13.11 -2.39
C GLU A 85 13.47 -11.64 -2.15
N LEU A 86 12.30 -11.19 -2.62
CA LEU A 86 11.98 -9.76 -2.62
C LEU A 86 11.49 -9.25 -1.27
N GLU A 87 11.04 -10.12 -0.37
CA GLU A 87 10.71 -9.71 1.00
C GLU A 87 11.95 -9.39 1.83
N GLU A 88 13.12 -9.92 1.47
CA GLU A 88 14.37 -9.75 2.23
C GLU A 88 15.25 -8.59 1.70
N MET A 89 14.78 -7.82 0.70
CA MET A 89 15.48 -6.66 0.16
C MET A 89 14.60 -5.42 0.07
N SER A 90 15.22 -4.25 0.00
CA SER A 90 14.48 -3.01 -0.18
C SER A 90 14.08 -2.78 -1.64
N TRP A 91 13.05 -1.97 -1.86
CA TRP A 91 12.62 -1.58 -3.21
C TRP A 91 13.77 -1.00 -4.06
N TRP A 92 14.60 -0.15 -3.46
CA TRP A 92 15.77 0.41 -4.14
C TRP A 92 16.82 -0.67 -4.50
N GLN A 93 17.06 -1.64 -3.62
CA GLN A 93 17.94 -2.78 -3.92
C GLN A 93 17.40 -3.59 -5.11
N PHE A 94 16.09 -3.83 -5.16
CA PHE A 94 15.46 -4.46 -6.31
C PHE A 94 15.67 -3.64 -7.59
N LEU A 95 15.40 -2.33 -7.57
CA LEU A 95 15.55 -1.48 -8.76
C LEU A 95 16.99 -1.44 -9.29
N CYS A 96 17.98 -1.36 -8.40
CA CYS A 96 19.40 -1.36 -8.77
C CYS A 96 19.96 -2.74 -9.13
N GLY A 97 19.16 -3.80 -9.02
CA GLY A 97 19.62 -5.18 -9.25
C GLY A 97 20.75 -5.54 -8.28
N TRP A 98 20.52 -5.26 -6.99
CA TRP A 98 21.49 -5.50 -5.93
C TRP A 98 21.80 -6.99 -5.82
N ASP A 99 23.08 -7.30 -5.83
CA ASP A 99 23.61 -8.63 -5.55
C ASP A 99 24.06 -8.69 -4.08
N PRO A 100 23.42 -9.53 -3.24
CA PRO A 100 23.76 -9.63 -1.83
C PRO A 100 25.14 -10.27 -1.59
N ASP A 101 25.62 -11.14 -2.49
CA ASP A 101 26.88 -11.86 -2.33
C ASP A 101 28.08 -10.96 -2.66
N THR A 102 27.97 -10.19 -3.75
CA THR A 102 29.03 -9.27 -4.16
C THR A 102 28.90 -7.88 -3.52
N GLN A 103 27.75 -7.58 -2.92
CA GLN A 103 27.39 -6.27 -2.39
C GLN A 103 27.52 -5.15 -3.44
N THR A 104 27.09 -5.42 -4.67
CA THR A 104 27.15 -4.46 -5.77
C THR A 104 25.81 -4.26 -6.46
N ALA A 105 25.61 -3.06 -7.00
CA ALA A 105 24.47 -2.76 -7.86
C ALA A 105 24.79 -3.15 -9.31
N ARG A 106 23.89 -3.90 -9.94
CA ARG A 106 23.97 -4.24 -11.37
C ARG A 106 23.75 -3.01 -12.26
N PHE A 107 22.83 -2.12 -11.88
CA PHE A 107 22.43 -0.94 -12.67
C PHE A 107 22.80 0.37 -11.96
N ARG A 108 23.09 1.41 -12.74
CA ARG A 108 23.31 2.77 -12.25
C ARG A 108 22.27 3.74 -12.80
N TYR A 109 21.53 4.39 -11.90
CA TYR A 109 20.62 5.48 -12.23
C TYR A 109 21.29 6.85 -12.06
N SER A 110 20.72 7.92 -12.63
CA SER A 110 21.18 9.28 -12.34
C SER A 110 20.88 9.63 -10.89
N GLU A 111 21.65 10.58 -10.35
CA GLU A 111 21.40 11.10 -9.01
C GLU A 111 20.00 11.70 -8.89
N ARG A 112 19.56 12.47 -9.90
CA ARG A 112 18.21 13.03 -9.97
C ARG A 112 17.13 11.93 -9.97
N PHE A 113 17.23 10.96 -10.88
CA PHE A 113 16.24 9.87 -10.94
C PHE A 113 16.21 9.05 -9.65
N ALA A 114 17.37 8.73 -9.10
CA ALA A 114 17.48 8.00 -7.85
C ALA A 114 16.85 8.76 -6.69
N HIS A 115 17.10 10.07 -6.58
CA HIS A 115 16.47 10.94 -5.60
C HIS A 115 14.94 10.92 -5.73
N ASP A 116 14.43 11.19 -6.94
CA ASP A 116 12.99 11.38 -7.18
C ASP A 116 12.19 10.08 -7.04
N VAL A 117 12.74 8.93 -7.47
CA VAL A 117 12.10 7.61 -7.25
C VAL A 117 12.07 7.24 -5.78
N LYS A 118 13.16 7.49 -5.03
CA LYS A 118 13.16 7.23 -3.58
C LYS A 118 12.17 8.13 -2.86
N PHE A 119 12.13 9.40 -3.22
CA PHE A 119 11.26 10.39 -2.60
C PHE A 119 9.78 10.15 -2.94
N SER A 120 9.45 9.84 -4.19
CA SER A 120 8.06 9.57 -4.61
C SER A 120 7.42 8.40 -3.87
N THR A 121 8.17 7.35 -3.51
CA THR A 121 7.62 6.27 -2.66
C THR A 121 7.20 6.77 -1.27
N LYS A 122 7.90 7.78 -0.73
CA LYS A 122 7.58 8.39 0.56
C LYS A 122 6.32 9.24 0.46
N VAL A 123 6.19 10.02 -0.59
CA VAL A 123 5.02 10.88 -0.78
C VAL A 123 3.75 10.08 -1.11
N LEU A 124 3.85 9.04 -1.94
CA LEU A 124 2.67 8.30 -2.38
C LEU A 124 2.09 7.38 -1.30
N VAL A 125 2.96 6.73 -0.52
CA VAL A 125 2.58 5.61 0.35
C VAL A 125 3.42 5.53 1.64
N ALA A 126 4.07 6.65 2.02
CA ALA A 126 4.89 6.78 3.24
C ALA A 126 6.11 5.84 3.34
N PHE A 127 6.47 5.15 2.26
CA PHE A 127 7.62 4.23 2.23
C PHE A 127 8.94 4.95 2.07
N ASN A 128 9.99 4.38 2.66
CA ASN A 128 11.35 4.73 2.30
C ASN A 128 11.88 3.67 1.33
N ALA A 129 12.10 3.97 0.04
CA ALA A 129 12.59 2.98 -0.92
C ALA A 129 13.92 2.29 -0.51
N ASP A 130 14.75 2.96 0.31
CA ASP A 130 15.99 2.37 0.82
C ASP A 130 15.77 1.31 1.90
N TRP A 131 14.60 1.23 2.52
CA TRP A 131 14.30 0.30 3.62
C TRP A 131 13.00 -0.47 3.47
N GLY A 132 12.08 0.01 2.63
CA GLY A 132 10.76 -0.56 2.41
C GLY A 132 10.83 -1.88 1.67
N ASP A 133 10.02 -2.83 2.12
CA ASP A 133 9.89 -4.19 1.57
C ASP A 133 9.64 -4.14 0.04
N ALA A 134 10.52 -4.79 -0.76
CA ALA A 134 10.44 -4.70 -2.22
C ALA A 134 9.18 -5.37 -2.76
N ARG A 135 8.69 -6.45 -2.13
CA ARG A 135 7.43 -7.08 -2.52
C ARG A 135 6.24 -6.13 -2.32
N THR A 136 6.12 -5.50 -1.15
CA THR A 136 5.04 -4.55 -0.87
C THR A 136 5.11 -3.34 -1.81
N ASN A 137 6.28 -2.73 -1.96
CA ASN A 137 6.44 -1.57 -2.85
C ASN A 137 6.15 -1.92 -4.30
N GLY A 138 6.67 -3.05 -4.79
CA GLY A 138 6.43 -3.52 -6.15
C GLY A 138 4.94 -3.82 -6.39
N SER A 139 4.28 -4.55 -5.50
CA SER A 139 2.85 -4.87 -5.64
C SER A 139 1.99 -3.59 -5.65
N THR A 140 2.24 -2.67 -4.71
CA THR A 140 1.58 -1.36 -4.66
C THR A 140 1.83 -0.56 -5.95
N TYR A 141 3.08 -0.54 -6.43
CA TYR A 141 3.41 0.14 -7.68
C TYR A 141 2.65 -0.46 -8.87
N ILE A 142 2.58 -1.79 -8.98
CA ILE A 142 1.81 -2.45 -10.05
C ILE A 142 0.33 -2.06 -9.98
N GLN A 143 -0.30 -2.10 -8.80
CA GLN A 143 -1.71 -1.69 -8.67
C GLN A 143 -1.93 -0.23 -9.10
N LEU A 144 -1.03 0.69 -8.71
CA LEU A 144 -1.09 2.09 -9.15
C LEU A 144 -0.75 2.28 -10.63
N PHE A 145 0.09 1.42 -11.20
CA PHE A 145 0.47 1.46 -12.61
C PHE A 145 -0.63 0.89 -13.51
N LEU A 146 -1.37 -0.13 -13.06
CA LEU A 146 -2.51 -0.69 -13.77
C LEU A 146 -3.61 0.35 -13.99
N ASN A 147 -3.76 1.31 -13.07
CA ASN A 147 -4.63 2.47 -13.22
C ASN A 147 -4.29 3.34 -14.44
N SER A 148 -3.06 3.28 -14.94
CA SER A 148 -2.61 3.98 -16.16
C SER A 148 -2.71 3.12 -17.42
N LEU A 149 -2.90 1.81 -17.29
CA LEU A 149 -2.95 0.86 -18.41
C LEU A 149 -4.37 0.38 -18.72
N VAL A 150 -5.16 0.11 -17.68
CA VAL A 150 -6.49 -0.51 -17.78
C VAL A 150 -7.54 0.56 -17.55
N GLN A 151 -8.42 0.76 -18.52
CA GLN A 151 -9.58 1.62 -18.33
C GLN A 151 -10.55 0.95 -17.35
N ARG A 152 -10.86 1.67 -16.27
CA ARG A 152 -11.85 1.28 -15.27
C ARG A 152 -12.84 2.42 -15.07
N GLU A 153 -14.06 2.10 -14.67
CA GLU A 153 -15.08 3.11 -14.36
C GLU A 153 -14.61 4.07 -13.26
N ARG A 154 -13.87 3.54 -12.28
CA ARG A 154 -13.23 4.31 -11.20
C ARG A 154 -11.81 3.82 -11.01
N VAL A 155 -10.88 4.77 -10.99
CA VAL A 155 -9.43 4.52 -10.95
C VAL A 155 -8.85 4.96 -9.61
N ASP A 156 -9.30 6.12 -9.13
CA ASP A 156 -8.92 6.74 -7.87
C ASP A 156 -10.05 7.71 -7.48
N GLY A 157 -10.27 7.93 -6.19
CA GLY A 157 -11.40 8.70 -5.71
C GLY A 157 -11.37 9.00 -4.23
N CYS A 158 -12.15 10.00 -3.85
CA CYS A 158 -12.30 10.46 -2.47
C CYS A 158 -13.76 10.39 -2.04
N LEU A 159 -14.00 10.34 -0.74
CA LEU A 159 -15.37 10.39 -0.21
C LEU A 159 -16.06 11.72 -0.59
N ASN A 160 -17.35 11.65 -0.87
CA ASN A 160 -18.23 12.77 -1.18
C ASN A 160 -18.63 13.61 0.06
N GLY A 161 -17.84 13.53 1.13
CA GLY A 161 -18.01 14.23 2.39
C GLY A 161 -16.92 13.83 3.38
N PRO A 162 -16.88 14.44 4.58
CA PRO A 162 -16.03 13.98 5.67
C PRO A 162 -16.24 12.50 5.97
N THR A 163 -15.18 11.75 6.31
CA THR A 163 -15.22 10.29 6.52
C THR A 163 -16.33 9.87 7.49
N SER A 164 -16.54 10.61 8.57
CA SER A 164 -17.61 10.34 9.53
C SER A 164 -18.98 10.32 8.88
N ARG A 165 -19.32 11.33 8.06
CA ARG A 165 -20.64 11.45 7.42
C ARG A 165 -20.81 10.55 6.22
N ALA A 166 -19.77 10.42 5.39
CA ALA A 166 -19.82 9.66 4.14
C ALA A 166 -19.67 8.13 4.36
N TRP A 167 -19.13 7.70 5.51
CA TRP A 167 -18.90 6.29 5.80
C TRP A 167 -19.38 5.87 7.19
N PHE A 168 -18.78 6.39 8.27
CA PHE A 168 -18.96 5.79 9.60
C PHE A 168 -20.38 5.91 10.16
N GLU A 169 -21.03 7.06 10.01
CA GLU A 169 -22.40 7.30 10.49
C GLU A 169 -23.42 6.40 9.76
N PRO A 170 -23.49 6.35 8.41
CA PRO A 170 -24.37 5.41 7.71
C PRO A 170 -24.08 3.94 8.04
N TRP A 171 -22.79 3.58 8.19
CA TRP A 171 -22.39 2.22 8.50
C TRP A 171 -22.81 1.82 9.92
N ARG A 172 -22.64 2.70 10.90
CA ARG A 172 -23.13 2.50 12.25
C ARG A 172 -24.65 2.32 12.27
N ALA A 173 -25.40 3.21 11.61
CA ALA A 173 -26.85 3.10 11.53
C ALA A 173 -27.30 1.78 10.88
N HIS A 174 -26.58 1.30 9.85
CA HIS A 174 -26.83 -0.01 9.26
C HIS A 174 -26.61 -1.16 10.25
N LEU A 175 -25.49 -1.13 10.98
CA LEU A 175 -25.15 -2.16 11.96
C LEU A 175 -26.15 -2.16 13.14
N GLU A 176 -26.59 -1.00 13.62
CA GLU A 176 -27.63 -0.89 14.65
C GLU A 176 -28.96 -1.47 14.15
N LEU A 177 -29.34 -1.28 12.88
CA LEU A 177 -30.51 -1.92 12.27
C LEU A 177 -30.39 -3.45 12.17
N LEU A 178 -29.16 -3.97 12.05
CA LEU A 178 -28.87 -5.41 12.10
C LEU A 178 -28.82 -5.95 13.54
N GLY A 179 -28.99 -5.10 14.56
CA GLY A 179 -28.97 -5.47 15.97
C GLY A 179 -27.59 -5.43 16.63
N VAL A 180 -26.60 -4.78 16.01
CA VAL A 180 -25.28 -4.57 16.64
C VAL A 180 -25.39 -3.49 17.72
N GLU A 181 -24.89 -3.80 18.90
CA GLU A 181 -24.79 -2.85 20.02
C GLU A 181 -23.43 -2.17 20.06
N PHE A 182 -23.41 -0.84 20.13
CA PHE A 182 -22.19 -0.05 20.31
C PHE A 182 -22.05 0.39 21.77
N VAL A 183 -21.00 -0.09 22.43
CA VAL A 183 -20.69 0.26 23.82
C VAL A 183 -19.42 1.11 23.87
N GLN A 184 -19.51 2.28 24.50
CA GLN A 184 -18.35 3.14 24.71
C GLN A 184 -17.58 2.70 25.97
N GLY A 185 -16.31 2.35 25.79
CA GLY A 185 -15.41 1.96 26.86
C GLY A 185 -13.99 1.73 26.34
N THR A 186 -13.10 1.28 27.22
CA THR A 186 -11.70 0.97 26.88
C THR A 186 -11.41 -0.49 27.22
N LEU A 187 -10.87 -1.25 26.27
CA LEU A 187 -10.28 -2.56 26.55
C LEU A 187 -8.95 -2.34 27.29
N ALA A 188 -8.89 -2.71 28.57
CA ALA A 188 -7.70 -2.49 29.39
C ALA A 188 -6.68 -3.63 29.23
N THR A 189 -7.15 -4.88 29.22
CA THR A 189 -6.29 -6.08 29.10
C THR A 189 -7.12 -7.31 28.77
N LEU A 190 -6.46 -8.38 28.35
CA LEU A 190 -7.01 -9.72 28.15
C LEU A 190 -6.28 -10.69 29.08
N ARG A 191 -7.03 -11.57 29.76
CA ARG A 191 -6.45 -12.60 30.63
C ARG A 191 -7.06 -13.95 30.36
N VAL A 192 -6.29 -14.99 30.65
CA VAL A 192 -6.80 -16.36 30.69
C VAL A 192 -7.17 -16.69 32.14
N ASP A 193 -8.40 -17.12 32.36
CA ASP A 193 -8.87 -17.55 33.68
C ASP A 193 -8.30 -18.92 34.08
N GLU A 194 -8.58 -19.35 35.32
CA GLU A 194 -8.12 -20.65 35.85
C GLU A 194 -8.62 -21.86 35.05
N HIS A 195 -9.66 -21.69 34.23
CA HIS A 195 -10.25 -22.73 33.38
C HIS A 195 -9.70 -22.68 31.94
N GLY A 196 -8.70 -21.85 31.66
CA GLY A 196 -8.11 -21.72 30.34
C GLY A 196 -8.94 -20.90 29.35
N ARG A 197 -9.90 -20.10 29.83
CA ARG A 197 -10.78 -19.25 28.99
C ARG A 197 -10.24 -17.82 28.96
N VAL A 198 -10.16 -17.25 27.76
CA VAL A 198 -9.81 -15.85 27.59
C VAL A 198 -11.00 -14.94 27.92
N LEU A 199 -10.75 -13.88 28.69
CA LEU A 199 -11.73 -12.88 29.11
C LEU A 199 -11.19 -11.45 28.88
N PRO A 200 -11.98 -10.55 28.26
CA PRO A 200 -11.65 -9.14 28.17
C PRO A 200 -11.93 -8.42 29.49
N TYR A 201 -11.01 -7.55 29.90
CA TYR A 201 -11.24 -6.63 31.02
C TYR A 201 -11.47 -5.24 30.45
N THR A 202 -12.70 -4.74 30.56
CA THR A 202 -13.08 -3.45 30.01
C THR A 202 -13.28 -2.42 31.11
N ARG A 203 -13.08 -1.14 30.76
CA ARG A 203 -13.38 0.00 31.63
C ARG A 203 -14.46 0.84 30.94
N SER A 204 -15.63 0.92 31.56
CA SER A 204 -16.67 1.87 31.14
C SER A 204 -16.31 3.29 31.62
N ALA A 205 -16.94 4.31 31.04
CA ALA A 205 -16.75 5.70 31.47
C ALA A 205 -17.15 5.95 32.94
N ARG A 206 -17.94 5.06 33.55
CA ARG A 206 -18.45 5.19 34.93
C ARG A 206 -17.65 4.37 35.95
N ASP A 207 -16.81 3.45 35.49
CA ASP A 207 -16.06 2.55 36.35
C ASP A 207 -14.64 3.06 36.61
N SER A 208 -14.24 3.02 37.88
CA SER A 208 -12.86 3.33 38.28
C SER A 208 -11.86 2.21 37.97
N ALA A 209 -12.33 0.96 37.82
CA ALA A 209 -11.49 -0.23 37.64
C ALA A 209 -12.00 -1.13 36.50
N PRO A 210 -11.09 -1.77 35.72
CA PRO A 210 -11.51 -2.72 34.68
C PRO A 210 -12.22 -3.96 35.22
N ARG A 211 -13.26 -4.45 34.53
CA ARG A 211 -14.05 -5.63 34.91
C ARG A 211 -14.19 -6.63 33.75
N PRO A 212 -14.31 -7.94 34.03
CA PRO A 212 -14.58 -8.96 33.01
C PRO A 212 -16.09 -9.16 32.82
N ASP A 213 -16.76 -8.14 32.31
CA ASP A 213 -18.23 -8.04 32.25
C ASP A 213 -18.83 -8.41 30.89
N LEU A 214 -18.00 -8.76 29.91
CA LEU A 214 -18.44 -9.14 28.56
C LEU A 214 -18.23 -10.63 28.30
N GLU A 215 -19.31 -11.41 28.35
CA GLU A 215 -19.31 -12.81 27.92
C GLU A 215 -19.80 -12.95 26.47
N ALA A 216 -18.98 -13.57 25.60
CA ALA A 216 -19.32 -13.84 24.22
C ALA A 216 -18.75 -15.18 23.75
N ASP A 217 -19.27 -15.70 22.64
CA ASP A 217 -18.73 -16.90 22.00
C ASP A 217 -17.34 -16.67 21.41
N TYR A 218 -17.15 -15.51 20.79
CA TYR A 218 -15.88 -15.06 20.24
C TYR A 218 -15.60 -13.62 20.60
N TYR A 219 -14.31 -13.29 20.70
CA TYR A 219 -13.79 -11.95 20.83
C TYR A 219 -12.87 -11.65 19.64
N VAL A 220 -12.95 -10.43 19.11
CA VAL A 220 -12.07 -9.97 18.04
C VAL A 220 -11.32 -8.73 18.52
N VAL A 221 -9.99 -8.80 18.53
CA VAL A 221 -9.14 -7.61 18.75
C VAL A 221 -8.93 -6.96 17.40
N ALA A 222 -9.70 -5.90 17.12
CA ALA A 222 -9.67 -5.12 15.88
C ALA A 222 -9.19 -3.68 16.13
N THR A 223 -7.97 -3.54 16.64
CA THR A 223 -7.36 -2.25 17.05
C THR A 223 -6.13 -1.93 16.20
N ASP A 224 -5.47 -0.79 16.47
CA ASP A 224 -4.10 -0.58 16.02
C ASP A 224 -3.12 -1.55 16.73
N VAL A 225 -1.90 -1.60 16.22
CA VAL A 225 -0.86 -2.55 16.67
C VAL A 225 -0.34 -2.26 18.07
N VAL A 226 -0.28 -0.99 18.46
CA VAL A 226 0.22 -0.57 19.77
C VAL A 226 -0.77 -0.99 20.85
N THR A 227 -2.06 -0.73 20.61
CA THR A 227 -3.14 -1.21 21.46
C THR A 227 -3.16 -2.73 21.51
N ALA A 228 -3.01 -3.43 20.37
CA ALA A 228 -3.02 -4.89 20.33
C ALA A 228 -1.89 -5.52 21.16
N GLU A 229 -0.66 -4.99 21.08
CA GLU A 229 0.45 -5.43 21.93
C GLU A 229 0.18 -5.12 23.40
N ALA A 230 -0.35 -3.93 23.72
CA ALA A 230 -0.60 -3.54 25.11
C ALA A 230 -1.65 -4.44 25.79
N VAL A 231 -2.79 -4.69 25.16
CA VAL A 231 -3.89 -5.46 25.78
C VAL A 231 -3.63 -6.96 25.84
N THR A 232 -2.65 -7.47 25.10
CA THR A 232 -2.30 -8.91 25.07
C THR A 232 -1.12 -9.28 25.96
N ARG A 233 -0.48 -8.30 26.62
CA ARG A 233 0.73 -8.51 27.44
C ARG A 233 0.55 -9.55 28.56
N GLU A 234 -0.64 -9.62 29.15
CA GLU A 234 -0.95 -10.57 30.23
C GLU A 234 -1.42 -11.94 29.75
N LEU A 235 -1.56 -12.14 28.44
CA LEU A 235 -1.86 -13.46 27.88
C LEU A 235 -0.59 -14.33 27.87
N PRO A 236 -0.74 -15.66 27.88
CA PRO A 236 0.36 -16.55 27.56
C PRO A 236 0.94 -16.21 26.18
N GLN A 237 2.26 -16.02 26.10
CA GLN A 237 2.98 -15.62 24.90
C GLN A 237 3.05 -16.78 23.90
N ARG A 238 1.94 -17.03 23.19
CA ARG A 238 1.76 -18.05 22.16
C ARG A 238 0.96 -17.46 21.00
N GLY A 239 1.27 -17.86 19.77
CA GLY A 239 0.53 -17.38 18.59
C GLY A 239 0.69 -15.88 18.38
N VAL A 240 -0.41 -15.17 18.14
CA VAL A 240 -0.38 -13.72 17.87
C VAL A 240 0.21 -12.92 19.04
N PRO A 241 -0.17 -13.13 20.32
CA PRO A 241 0.50 -12.49 21.46
C PRO A 241 2.03 -12.60 21.45
N ALA A 242 2.58 -13.79 21.17
CA ALA A 242 4.03 -13.98 21.10
C ALA A 242 4.68 -13.13 19.99
N THR A 243 4.01 -12.98 18.85
CA THR A 243 4.51 -12.15 17.74
C THR A 243 4.28 -10.66 17.96
N LEU A 244 3.40 -10.27 18.89
CA LEU A 244 3.17 -8.88 19.28
C LEU A 244 4.15 -8.41 20.35
N ASP A 245 4.67 -9.31 21.20
CA ASP A 245 5.60 -8.96 22.27
C ASP A 245 6.85 -8.26 21.72
N GLY A 246 7.03 -6.98 22.07
CA GLY A 246 8.14 -6.17 21.59
C GLY A 246 7.96 -5.60 20.18
N TYR A 247 6.86 -5.90 19.48
CA TYR A 247 6.69 -5.53 18.07
C TYR A 247 6.67 -4.00 17.86
N THR A 248 6.03 -3.27 18.78
CA THR A 248 5.98 -1.80 18.78
C THR A 248 6.91 -1.20 19.81
N THR A 249 7.21 -1.91 20.90
CA THR A 249 8.02 -1.39 22.02
C THR A 249 9.52 -1.62 21.87
N ARG A 250 9.98 -2.29 20.81
CA ARG A 250 11.41 -2.46 20.50
C ARG A 250 11.73 -1.99 19.09
N VAL A 251 12.92 -1.42 18.92
CA VAL A 251 13.50 -1.10 17.62
C VAL A 251 14.77 -1.92 17.46
N ASP A 252 14.81 -2.73 16.41
CA ASP A 252 15.99 -3.53 16.13
C ASP A 252 17.15 -2.67 15.64
N PRO A 253 18.40 -3.13 15.87
CA PRO A 253 19.56 -2.48 15.29
C PRO A 253 19.43 -2.45 13.77
N ASN A 254 20.18 -1.55 13.13
CA ASN A 254 20.19 -1.43 11.68
C ASN A 254 20.39 -2.81 11.02
N PRO A 255 19.39 -3.32 10.28
CA PRO A 255 19.42 -4.70 9.79
C PRO A 255 20.55 -4.94 8.78
N ARG A 256 21.07 -3.89 8.15
CA ARG A 256 22.22 -3.97 7.22
C ARG A 256 23.58 -3.94 7.92
N LYS A 257 23.66 -3.53 9.19
CA LYS A 257 24.93 -3.46 9.93
C LYS A 257 25.19 -4.68 10.81
N ALA A 258 24.23 -5.61 10.92
CA ALA A 258 24.28 -6.92 11.59
C ALA A 258 24.79 -6.96 13.06
N THR A 259 25.24 -5.85 13.62
CA THR A 259 25.76 -5.73 14.99
C THR A 259 24.96 -4.71 15.78
N GLY A 260 24.47 -5.11 16.95
CA GLY A 260 23.79 -4.23 17.90
C GLY A 260 22.72 -4.97 18.70
N GLU A 261 22.24 -4.34 19.76
CA GLU A 261 21.10 -4.81 20.55
C GLU A 261 19.86 -4.01 20.18
N SER A 262 18.69 -4.65 20.24
CA SER A 262 17.41 -3.95 20.06
C SER A 262 17.21 -2.97 21.22
N THR A 263 16.73 -1.77 20.93
CA THR A 263 16.46 -0.75 21.94
C THR A 263 14.99 -0.74 22.31
N THR A 264 14.68 -0.59 23.60
CA THR A 264 13.31 -0.37 24.05
C THR A 264 12.88 1.07 23.76
N ARG A 265 11.62 1.26 23.37
CA ARG A 265 11.00 2.57 23.16
C ARG A 265 9.60 2.65 23.73
N ASP A 266 9.12 3.87 23.89
CA ASP A 266 7.68 4.15 23.94
C ASP A 266 7.14 4.18 22.50
N PRO A 267 6.16 3.31 22.15
CA PRO A 267 5.64 3.21 20.78
C PRO A 267 4.85 4.45 20.32
N HIS A 268 4.62 5.43 21.20
CA HIS A 268 4.00 6.71 20.84
C HIS A 268 4.98 7.88 20.81
N ALA A 269 6.14 7.77 21.47
CA ALA A 269 7.05 8.92 21.59
C ALA A 269 8.06 8.94 20.43
N ARG A 270 7.97 9.96 19.57
CA ARG A 270 8.95 10.24 18.49
C ARG A 270 9.29 8.99 17.63
N VAL A 271 8.28 8.34 17.05
CA VAL A 271 8.50 7.18 16.16
C VAL A 271 8.93 7.60 14.75
N GLY A 272 9.65 6.72 14.06
CA GLY A 272 10.11 6.96 12.69
C GLY A 272 11.45 7.69 12.58
N VAL A 273 12.15 7.90 13.71
CA VAL A 273 13.46 8.58 13.73
C VAL A 273 14.54 7.75 13.03
N ALA A 274 14.49 6.42 13.16
CA ALA A 274 15.37 5.54 12.40
C ALA A 274 14.77 5.29 11.01
N PRO A 275 15.55 5.39 9.92
CA PRO A 275 15.05 5.14 8.56
C PRO A 275 14.48 3.73 8.31
N TRP A 276 14.87 2.75 9.14
CA TRP A 276 14.42 1.36 9.12
C TRP A 276 13.40 1.05 10.22
N ASP A 277 12.82 2.06 10.86
CA ASP A 277 11.75 1.87 11.83
C ASP A 277 10.45 1.52 11.10
N ARG A 278 9.83 0.41 11.52
CA ARG A 278 8.53 -0.03 11.01
C ARG A 278 7.40 0.92 11.38
N LEU A 279 7.53 1.69 12.45
CA LEU A 279 6.55 2.71 12.84
C LEU A 279 7.05 4.07 12.41
N GLN A 280 6.23 4.80 11.67
CA GLN A 280 6.54 6.13 11.14
C GLN A 280 5.52 7.15 11.64
N THR A 281 5.92 8.41 11.64
CA THR A 281 5.00 9.51 11.90
C THR A 281 4.52 10.05 10.56
N LEU A 282 3.26 9.75 10.24
CA LEU A 282 2.50 10.26 9.11
C LEU A 282 1.23 10.88 9.70
N THR A 283 1.07 12.19 9.54
CA THR A 283 -0.03 12.95 10.14
C THR A 283 -0.57 13.98 9.16
N GLY A 284 -1.77 14.52 9.43
CA GLY A 284 -2.40 15.53 8.58
C GLY A 284 -2.42 16.93 9.19
N ILE A 285 -2.47 17.94 8.31
CA ILE A 285 -2.93 19.29 8.62
C ILE A 285 -3.99 19.71 7.59
N GLN A 286 -5.04 20.37 8.07
CA GLN A 286 -6.08 20.95 7.22
C GLN A 286 -6.00 22.47 7.27
N TYR A 287 -5.96 23.12 6.10
CA TYR A 287 -6.04 24.57 5.96
C TYR A 287 -7.42 24.98 5.46
N TYR A 288 -8.00 26.00 6.08
CA TYR A 288 -9.32 26.52 5.77
C TYR A 288 -9.23 27.92 5.19
N PHE A 289 -9.99 28.18 4.13
CA PHE A 289 -9.96 29.45 3.41
C PHE A 289 -11.35 30.09 3.34
N THR A 290 -11.36 31.42 3.39
CA THR A 290 -12.57 32.25 3.20
C THR A 290 -12.83 32.57 1.73
N THR A 291 -11.88 32.25 0.85
CA THR A 291 -11.97 32.36 -0.60
C THR A 291 -11.97 30.98 -1.25
N ASP A 292 -12.62 30.84 -2.41
CA ASP A 292 -12.58 29.58 -3.15
C ASP A 292 -11.14 29.32 -3.63
N PHE A 293 -10.55 28.23 -3.18
CA PHE A 293 -9.16 27.85 -3.44
C PHE A 293 -9.06 26.35 -3.74
N LYS A 294 -8.43 26.01 -4.87
CA LYS A 294 -8.22 24.63 -5.33
C LYS A 294 -6.91 24.56 -6.08
N LEU A 295 -6.11 23.53 -5.82
CA LEU A 295 -4.85 23.29 -6.54
C LEU A 295 -5.08 22.45 -7.80
N VAL A 296 -5.67 21.27 -7.63
CA VAL A 296 -5.94 20.31 -8.71
C VAL A 296 -7.22 19.52 -8.39
N HIS A 297 -7.89 18.98 -9.41
CA HIS A 297 -9.02 18.06 -9.22
C HIS A 297 -8.55 16.63 -8.90
N GLY A 298 -7.82 16.51 -7.79
CA GLY A 298 -7.28 15.28 -7.23
C GLY A 298 -6.10 15.55 -6.29
N HIS A 299 -5.15 14.63 -6.23
CA HIS A 299 -3.98 14.71 -5.35
C HIS A 299 -2.86 15.56 -5.97
N MET A 300 -2.20 16.38 -5.15
CA MET A 300 -1.00 17.15 -5.49
C MET A 300 0.17 16.65 -4.66
N TYR A 301 1.30 16.39 -5.31
CA TYR A 301 2.53 15.91 -4.67
C TYR A 301 3.63 16.96 -4.77
N PHE A 302 4.30 17.26 -3.66
CA PHE A 302 5.36 18.26 -3.59
C PHE A 302 6.72 17.55 -3.55
N ALA A 303 7.32 17.35 -4.72
CA ALA A 303 8.46 16.45 -4.94
C ALA A 303 9.78 16.93 -4.30
N ASP A 304 9.84 18.20 -3.89
CA ASP A 304 11.00 18.86 -3.31
C ASP A 304 10.77 19.34 -1.86
N ALA A 305 9.56 19.16 -1.33
CA ALA A 305 9.22 19.53 0.04
C ALA A 305 9.85 18.51 1.01
N PRO A 306 10.86 18.86 1.83
CA PRO A 306 11.60 17.84 2.58
C PRO A 306 10.77 17.09 3.61
N TRP A 307 9.60 17.61 3.96
CA TRP A 307 8.62 16.96 4.82
C TRP A 307 7.70 15.96 4.09
N ALA A 308 8.01 15.64 2.83
CA ALA A 308 7.29 14.68 1.98
C ALA A 308 5.79 14.99 1.92
N LEU A 309 5.45 16.20 1.47
CA LEU A 309 4.09 16.72 1.50
C LEU A 309 3.26 16.18 0.32
N SER A 310 2.02 15.82 0.60
CA SER A 310 0.95 15.59 -0.38
C SER A 310 -0.29 16.37 0.03
N SER A 311 -1.14 16.78 -0.91
CA SER A 311 -2.37 17.49 -0.57
C SER A 311 -3.53 17.20 -1.49
N ILE A 312 -4.73 17.52 -1.02
CA ILE A 312 -5.96 17.44 -1.81
C ILE A 312 -6.96 18.51 -1.36
N SER A 313 -7.57 19.20 -2.34
CA SER A 313 -8.67 20.14 -2.10
C SER A 313 -9.98 19.36 -1.99
N GLN A 314 -10.32 18.84 -0.81
CA GLN A 314 -11.38 17.85 -0.61
C GLN A 314 -12.80 18.39 -0.91
N GLN A 315 -13.03 19.68 -0.63
CA GLN A 315 -14.35 20.31 -0.75
C GLN A 315 -14.94 20.21 -2.16
N GLN A 316 -14.10 20.07 -3.19
CA GLN A 316 -14.58 19.95 -4.56
C GLN A 316 -15.37 18.65 -4.81
N PHE A 317 -15.11 17.62 -4.02
CA PHE A 317 -15.75 16.30 -4.10
C PHE A 317 -16.98 16.17 -3.20
N TRP A 318 -17.13 17.06 -2.22
CA TRP A 318 -18.21 16.96 -1.25
C TRP A 318 -19.57 17.30 -1.86
N ARG A 319 -20.58 16.48 -1.55
CA ARG A 319 -21.99 16.73 -1.87
C ARG A 319 -22.46 18.01 -1.21
N ASP A 320 -22.22 18.13 0.09
CA ASP A 320 -22.54 19.32 0.88
C ASP A 320 -21.29 20.18 1.05
N ARG A 321 -21.08 21.09 0.10
CA ARG A 321 -19.93 22.00 0.13
C ARG A 321 -20.04 23.00 1.28
N PRO A 322 -18.91 23.36 1.91
CA PRO A 322 -18.89 24.40 2.93
C PRO A 322 -19.23 25.78 2.33
N LEU A 323 -19.99 26.58 3.06
CA LEU A 323 -20.36 27.94 2.69
C LEU A 323 -19.87 28.91 3.76
N LEU A 324 -19.22 30.00 3.34
CA LEU A 324 -18.61 30.97 4.25
C LEU A 324 -19.58 31.47 5.35
N HIS A 325 -20.83 31.76 4.98
CA HIS A 325 -21.84 32.26 5.92
C HIS A 325 -22.42 31.18 6.85
N ARG A 326 -22.30 29.89 6.50
CA ARG A 326 -22.85 28.77 7.28
C ARG A 326 -21.78 28.14 8.17
N ASP A 327 -20.60 27.90 7.61
CA ASP A 327 -19.54 27.08 8.22
C ASP A 327 -18.31 27.90 8.60
N GLY A 328 -18.22 29.17 8.20
CA GLY A 328 -17.06 30.03 8.44
C GLY A 328 -15.94 29.91 7.40
N TYR A 329 -16.03 28.96 6.46
CA TYR A 329 -15.06 28.75 5.38
C TYR A 329 -15.77 28.28 4.10
N CYS A 330 -15.06 28.31 2.96
CA CYS A 330 -15.59 27.80 1.68
C CYS A 330 -14.62 26.89 0.91
N ALA A 331 -13.38 26.78 1.36
CA ALA A 331 -12.41 25.82 0.83
C ALA A 331 -11.56 25.19 1.94
N VAL A 332 -11.17 23.93 1.74
CA VAL A 332 -10.26 23.19 2.62
C VAL A 332 -9.18 22.51 1.80
N LEU A 333 -7.92 22.67 2.21
CA LEU A 333 -6.79 21.90 1.70
C LEU A 333 -6.32 20.96 2.80
N SER A 334 -6.47 19.66 2.59
CA SER A 334 -5.87 18.65 3.48
C SER A 334 -4.48 18.31 2.97
N VAL A 335 -3.53 18.23 3.89
CA VAL A 335 -2.11 17.99 3.60
C VAL A 335 -1.62 16.86 4.49
N ASP A 336 -0.98 15.85 3.91
CA ASP A 336 -0.26 14.84 4.68
C ASP A 336 1.21 15.28 4.84
N VAL A 337 1.74 15.07 6.03
CA VAL A 337 3.14 15.32 6.40
C VAL A 337 3.82 13.98 6.62
N GLY A 338 4.61 13.55 5.63
CA GLY A 338 5.21 12.21 5.59
C GLY A 338 6.55 12.08 6.30
N ALA A 339 7.23 13.17 6.62
CA ALA A 339 8.58 13.13 7.21
C ALA A 339 8.77 14.14 8.34
N PHE A 340 8.40 13.72 9.56
CA PHE A 340 8.49 14.51 10.80
C PHE A 340 9.92 14.65 11.36
N ASP A 341 10.82 13.77 10.96
CA ASP A 341 12.22 13.70 11.41
C ASP A 341 13.17 14.56 10.56
N ARG A 342 12.68 15.13 9.46
CA ARG A 342 13.50 15.93 8.55
C ARG A 342 13.58 17.38 9.04
N PRO A 343 14.78 18.00 8.99
CA PRO A 343 14.93 19.42 9.28
C PRO A 343 14.05 20.27 8.36
N ALA A 344 13.46 21.32 8.92
CA ALA A 344 12.79 22.36 8.15
C ALA A 344 13.76 23.07 7.21
N THR A 345 13.22 23.68 6.15
CA THR A 345 14.04 24.39 5.16
C THR A 345 14.12 25.89 5.39
N ASP A 346 13.32 26.44 6.30
CA ASP A 346 13.48 27.82 6.72
C ASP A 346 14.78 27.98 7.54
N PRO A 347 15.74 28.81 7.08
CA PRO A 347 16.95 29.10 7.83
C PRO A 347 16.68 29.67 9.23
N ALA A 348 15.56 30.39 9.43
CA ALA A 348 15.18 30.94 10.73
C ALA A 348 14.84 29.86 11.76
N LEU A 349 14.42 28.67 11.30
CA LEU A 349 14.10 27.53 12.16
C LEU A 349 15.32 26.72 12.57
N GLY A 350 16.52 27.06 12.09
CA GLY A 350 17.80 26.56 12.61
C GLY A 350 17.99 25.04 12.48
N GLY A 351 17.35 24.39 11.50
CA GLY A 351 17.42 22.95 11.30
C GLY A 351 16.57 22.12 12.26
N ARG A 352 15.64 22.73 13.00
CA ARG A 352 14.63 22.04 13.81
C ARG A 352 13.77 21.11 12.95
N THR A 353 13.32 20.02 13.55
CA THR A 353 12.36 19.08 12.94
C THR A 353 10.94 19.42 13.39
N ALA A 354 9.93 18.79 12.79
CA ALA A 354 8.53 18.96 13.19
C ALA A 354 8.30 18.64 14.68
N TRP A 355 9.10 17.73 15.26
CA TRP A 355 9.04 17.37 16.68
C TRP A 355 9.49 18.49 17.64
N ASP A 356 10.13 19.54 17.12
CA ASP A 356 10.74 20.61 17.90
C ASP A 356 10.03 21.97 17.67
N MET A 357 8.81 21.95 17.14
CA MET A 357 8.03 23.13 16.73
C MET A 357 6.69 23.24 17.46
N THR A 358 6.17 24.48 17.61
CA THR A 358 4.79 24.70 18.06
C THR A 358 3.80 24.24 16.99
N ARG A 359 2.51 24.20 17.32
CA ARG A 359 1.47 23.95 16.31
C ARG A 359 1.52 24.99 15.20
N ASP A 360 1.70 26.26 15.56
CA ASP A 360 1.76 27.38 14.63
C ASP A 360 3.01 27.32 13.74
N GLU A 361 4.20 27.13 14.32
CA GLU A 361 5.46 27.03 13.56
C GLU A 361 5.42 25.88 12.53
N LEU A 362 4.86 24.73 12.92
CA LEU A 362 4.71 23.58 12.03
C LEU A 362 3.74 23.91 10.88
N ALA A 363 2.59 24.52 11.21
CA ALA A 363 1.59 24.91 10.22
C ALA A 363 2.13 25.95 9.23
N GLU A 364 2.92 26.91 9.70
CA GLU A 364 3.56 27.91 8.86
C GLU A 364 4.63 27.29 7.94
N GLU A 365 5.47 26.39 8.45
CA GLU A 365 6.51 25.72 7.65
C GLU A 365 5.92 24.77 6.60
N VAL A 366 4.86 24.01 6.93
CA VAL A 366 4.16 23.19 5.92
C VAL A 366 3.62 24.08 4.80
N TRP A 367 2.94 25.18 5.14
CA TRP A 367 2.38 26.09 4.15
C TRP A 367 3.47 26.76 3.31
N ARG A 368 4.58 27.17 3.94
CA ARG A 368 5.75 27.75 3.28
C ARG A 368 6.37 26.78 2.27
N GLN A 369 6.51 25.49 2.62
CA GLN A 369 7.00 24.47 1.70
C GLN A 369 6.06 24.29 0.50
N ILE A 370 4.74 24.26 0.72
CA ILE A 370 3.74 24.20 -0.37
C ILE A 370 3.90 25.39 -1.33
N CYS A 371 3.94 26.61 -0.80
CA CYS A 371 4.12 27.83 -1.58
C CYS A 371 5.44 27.81 -2.37
N ALA A 372 6.54 27.37 -1.74
CA ALA A 372 7.84 27.27 -2.38
C ALA A 372 7.85 26.24 -3.53
N SER A 373 7.27 25.06 -3.33
CA SER A 373 7.14 24.03 -4.37
C SER A 373 6.27 24.48 -5.55
N LEU A 374 5.30 25.37 -5.31
CA LEU A 374 4.44 25.96 -6.34
C LEU A 374 5.05 27.21 -7.01
N GLY A 375 6.29 27.57 -6.67
CA GLY A 375 7.00 28.68 -7.31
C GLY A 375 6.60 30.07 -6.82
N GLU A 376 5.90 30.19 -5.69
CA GLU A 376 5.64 31.49 -5.07
C GLU A 376 6.97 32.09 -4.58
N ARG A 377 7.36 33.26 -5.11
CA ARG A 377 8.53 33.99 -4.61
C ARG A 377 8.19 34.57 -3.23
N LEU A 378 8.58 33.85 -2.19
CA LEU A 378 8.79 34.41 -0.85
C LEU A 378 9.85 35.51 -0.99
N ASP A 379 9.51 36.72 -0.56
CA ASP A 379 10.18 37.99 -0.85
C ASP A 379 11.73 37.91 -0.97
N GLN A 380 12.23 37.75 -2.21
CA GLN A 380 13.62 38.06 -2.50
C GLN A 380 13.75 39.59 -2.66
N PRO A 381 14.80 40.22 -2.10
CA PRO A 381 15.12 41.60 -2.45
C PRO A 381 15.20 41.72 -3.97
N LYS A 382 14.63 42.79 -4.52
CA LYS A 382 14.73 43.11 -5.95
C LYS A 382 16.21 43.31 -6.31
N ASP A 383 16.89 42.24 -6.72
CA ASP A 383 18.16 42.38 -7.41
C ASP A 383 17.85 43.01 -8.77
N ALA A 384 18.28 44.27 -8.96
CA ALA A 384 17.97 45.07 -10.12
C ALA A 384 18.59 44.53 -11.43
N ASP A 385 19.52 43.57 -11.32
CA ASP A 385 20.36 43.08 -12.41
C ASP A 385 20.14 41.59 -12.76
N ALA A 386 19.16 40.90 -12.16
CA ALA A 386 18.84 39.54 -12.58
C ALA A 386 18.18 39.54 -13.98
N PRO A 387 18.69 38.76 -14.96
CA PRO A 387 18.14 38.76 -16.31
C PRO A 387 16.66 38.36 -16.27
N ARG A 388 15.81 39.22 -16.83
CA ARG A 388 14.38 38.99 -17.01
C ARG A 388 14.20 37.77 -17.92
N ARG A 389 14.03 36.58 -17.34
CA ARG A 389 13.54 35.40 -18.07
C ARG A 389 12.13 35.75 -18.57
N HIS A 390 12.06 36.11 -19.85
CA HIS A 390 10.80 36.21 -20.58
C HIS A 390 10.30 34.76 -20.69
N ASP A 391 9.18 34.47 -20.03
CA ASP A 391 8.32 33.26 -20.10
C ASP A 391 7.68 32.91 -18.74
N VAL A 392 7.83 33.76 -17.71
CA VAL A 392 7.00 33.67 -16.49
C VAL A 392 5.59 34.20 -16.78
N ILE A 393 4.60 33.31 -16.93
CA ILE A 393 3.21 33.67 -17.23
C ILE A 393 2.51 34.43 -16.09
N ASN A 394 3.05 34.47 -14.86
CA ASN A 394 2.51 35.38 -13.84
C ASN A 394 3.51 35.78 -12.72
N PRO A 395 4.22 36.92 -12.84
CA PRO A 395 5.14 37.41 -11.81
C PRO A 395 4.45 37.92 -10.51
N THR A 396 3.15 37.69 -10.33
CA THR A 396 2.32 38.20 -9.22
C THR A 396 1.45 37.13 -8.52
N LEU A 397 1.64 35.84 -8.79
CA LEU A 397 0.81 34.79 -8.18
C LEU A 397 1.07 34.71 -6.65
N ARG A 398 0.17 35.30 -5.87
CA ARG A 398 0.10 35.15 -4.40
C ARG A 398 -0.99 34.15 -4.08
N PHE A 399 -0.66 33.07 -3.37
CA PHE A 399 -1.68 32.13 -2.91
C PHE A 399 -2.50 32.77 -1.78
N PRO A 400 -3.82 32.46 -1.68
CA PRO A 400 -4.61 32.95 -0.56
C PRO A 400 -4.03 32.42 0.74
N GLN A 401 -3.90 33.28 1.75
CA GLN A 401 -3.44 32.85 3.06
C GLN A 401 -4.54 32.02 3.75
N PRO A 402 -4.18 30.88 4.37
CA PRO A 402 -5.11 30.15 5.22
C PRO A 402 -5.66 31.07 6.31
N ALA A 403 -6.98 31.06 6.50
CA ALA A 403 -7.60 31.80 7.59
C ALA A 403 -7.54 31.02 8.91
N TRP A 404 -7.59 29.69 8.83
CA TRP A 404 -7.46 28.78 9.96
C TRP A 404 -6.73 27.52 9.52
N PHE A 405 -6.18 26.80 10.50
CA PHE A 405 -5.71 25.44 10.30
C PHE A 405 -6.17 24.54 11.45
N HIS A 406 -6.18 23.23 11.19
CA HIS A 406 -6.38 22.21 12.21
C HIS A 406 -5.32 21.12 12.03
N MET A 407 -4.53 20.90 13.09
CA MET A 407 -3.56 19.82 13.16
C MET A 407 -4.24 18.56 13.66
N ASP A 408 -3.88 17.40 13.12
CA ASP A 408 -4.40 16.10 13.58
C ASP A 408 -4.27 15.94 15.11
N GLU A 409 -5.36 15.52 15.74
CA GLU A 409 -5.44 15.31 17.19
C GLU A 409 -4.67 14.07 17.66
N PHE A 410 -4.25 13.19 16.74
CA PHE A 410 -3.35 12.08 17.07
C PHE A 410 -1.97 12.55 17.50
N ILE A 411 -1.57 13.78 17.17
CA ILE A 411 -0.36 14.39 17.71
C ILE A 411 -0.72 15.12 19.02
N GLU A 412 -0.33 14.50 20.14
CA GLU A 412 -0.43 15.11 21.45
C GLU A 412 0.72 16.09 21.64
N TYR A 413 0.39 17.30 22.07
CA TYR A 413 1.36 18.32 22.45
C TYR A 413 1.46 18.41 23.96
N GLY A 414 2.68 18.58 24.47
CA GLY A 414 2.93 18.79 25.89
C GLY A 414 2.39 20.13 26.39
N LEU A 415 2.46 20.32 27.71
CA LEU A 415 2.25 21.65 28.30
C LEU A 415 3.31 22.62 27.78
N ALA A 416 2.92 23.88 27.63
CA ALA A 416 3.82 24.96 27.27
C ALA A 416 5.02 25.02 28.23
N ASP A 417 6.22 25.17 27.68
CA ASP A 417 7.44 25.34 28.47
C ASP A 417 7.54 26.74 29.10
N GLU A 418 8.68 27.06 29.73
CA GLU A 418 8.90 28.37 30.37
C GLU A 418 8.85 29.55 29.37
N SER A 419 9.06 29.27 28.07
CA SER A 419 8.95 30.26 27.00
C SER A 419 7.52 30.40 26.46
N GLY A 420 6.60 29.55 26.94
CA GLY A 420 5.19 29.52 26.52
C GLY A 420 4.93 28.61 25.32
N ASP A 421 5.92 27.83 24.88
CA ASP A 421 5.83 27.04 23.66
C ASP A 421 5.43 25.60 23.94
N GLU A 422 4.39 25.11 23.26
CA GLU A 422 4.03 23.69 23.24
C GLU A 422 4.82 22.94 22.17
N ARG A 423 5.10 21.64 22.40
CA ARG A 423 5.82 20.78 21.44
C ARG A 423 5.17 19.39 21.32
N PRO A 424 5.26 18.72 20.17
CA PRO A 424 4.78 17.35 20.01
C PRO A 424 5.46 16.41 21.00
N LEU A 425 4.66 15.65 21.74
CA LEU A 425 5.10 14.69 22.74
C LEU A 425 4.85 13.25 22.30
N ARG A 426 3.64 12.96 21.81
CA ARG A 426 3.19 11.61 21.45
C ARG A 426 2.43 11.60 20.13
N ASN A 427 2.60 10.52 19.38
CA ASN A 427 1.77 10.13 18.25
C ASN A 427 0.89 8.94 18.67
N HIS A 428 -0.42 9.15 18.75
CA HIS A 428 -1.40 8.13 19.12
C HIS A 428 -1.77 7.20 17.96
N ALA A 429 -1.39 7.53 16.72
CA ALA A 429 -1.64 6.74 15.52
C ALA A 429 -0.35 6.52 14.72
N PRO A 430 0.67 5.84 15.28
CA PRO A 430 1.90 5.55 14.54
C PRO A 430 1.62 4.69 13.32
N PHE A 431 2.12 5.11 12.16
CA PHE A 431 1.83 4.47 10.88
C PHE A 431 2.78 3.29 10.64
N LEU A 432 2.23 2.08 10.52
CA LEU A 432 3.00 0.86 10.29
C LEU A 432 3.38 0.73 8.80
N ILE A 433 4.68 0.61 8.52
CA ILE A 433 5.22 0.38 7.18
C ILE A 433 5.96 -0.97 7.11
N PRO A 434 5.69 -1.78 6.07
CA PRO A 434 6.55 -2.92 5.74
C PRO A 434 7.98 -2.52 5.36
N ILE A 435 8.95 -3.03 6.10
CA ILE A 435 10.38 -2.88 5.82
C ILE A 435 10.97 -4.23 5.36
N ALA A 436 12.10 -4.17 4.66
CA ALA A 436 12.81 -5.34 4.15
C ALA A 436 13.18 -6.32 5.29
N GLY A 437 12.88 -7.59 5.08
CA GLY A 437 13.14 -8.72 5.98
C GLY A 437 12.18 -8.82 7.16
N ASP A 438 11.20 -7.93 7.27
CA ASP A 438 10.35 -7.81 8.46
C ASP A 438 8.98 -8.48 8.35
N TRP A 439 8.57 -8.88 7.14
CA TRP A 439 7.26 -9.52 6.92
C TRP A 439 7.04 -10.76 7.79
N LYS A 440 8.10 -11.57 8.00
CA LYS A 440 8.08 -12.75 8.88
C LYS A 440 7.78 -12.43 10.36
N ARG A 441 8.07 -11.20 10.81
CA ARG A 441 7.76 -10.73 12.17
C ARG A 441 6.36 -10.16 12.31
N ARG A 442 5.68 -9.91 11.19
CA ARG A 442 4.32 -9.36 11.20
C ARG A 442 3.35 -10.32 11.91
N PRO A 443 2.53 -9.85 12.87
CA PRO A 443 1.78 -10.75 13.74
C PRO A 443 0.83 -11.74 13.05
N GLY A 444 1.00 -13.02 13.41
CA GLY A 444 0.15 -14.18 13.08
C GLY A 444 0.39 -14.86 11.72
N GLY A 445 -0.54 -15.75 11.38
CA GLY A 445 -0.46 -16.61 10.19
C GLY A 445 -0.61 -15.89 8.86
N ASP A 446 -0.16 -16.55 7.79
CA ASP A 446 -0.26 -16.03 6.42
C ASP A 446 -1.73 -15.99 5.95
N PRO A 447 -2.09 -15.02 5.09
CA PRO A 447 -3.44 -14.90 4.57
C PRO A 447 -3.77 -16.09 3.66
N TRP A 448 -5.04 -16.48 3.66
CA TRP A 448 -5.57 -17.54 2.80
C TRP A 448 -6.76 -17.03 1.99
N SER A 449 -6.85 -17.43 0.73
CA SER A 449 -8.00 -17.12 -0.12
C SER A 449 -8.75 -18.39 -0.48
N PRO A 450 -10.09 -18.41 -0.40
CA PRO A 450 -10.92 -19.52 -0.91
C PRO A 450 -10.73 -19.85 -2.40
N ARG A 451 -10.14 -18.93 -3.18
CA ARG A 451 -9.86 -19.12 -4.61
C ARG A 451 -8.51 -19.77 -4.90
N ALA A 452 -7.56 -19.67 -3.96
CA ALA A 452 -6.26 -20.27 -4.14
C ALA A 452 -6.47 -21.79 -4.14
N GLY A 453 -6.35 -22.42 -5.31
CA GLY A 453 -6.31 -23.89 -5.41
C GLY A 453 -5.23 -24.43 -4.47
N ASP A 454 -5.42 -25.66 -3.98
CA ASP A 454 -4.62 -26.37 -2.97
C ASP A 454 -3.18 -25.82 -2.79
N ARG A 455 -3.02 -24.73 -2.02
CA ARG A 455 -1.71 -24.34 -1.50
C ARG A 455 -1.35 -25.36 -0.42
N GLU A 456 -0.06 -25.67 -0.28
CA GLU A 456 0.43 -26.62 0.74
C GLU A 456 -0.25 -26.36 2.09
N LEU A 457 -0.78 -27.44 2.67
CA LEU A 457 -1.46 -27.41 3.96
C LEU A 457 -0.56 -26.69 4.98
N ALA A 458 -1.07 -25.62 5.58
CA ALA A 458 -0.33 -24.91 6.61
C ALA A 458 0.08 -25.90 7.72
N ALA A 459 1.34 -25.81 8.16
CA ALA A 459 1.81 -26.59 9.30
C ALA A 459 0.88 -26.30 10.49
N ARG A 460 0.37 -27.36 11.13
CA ARG A 460 -0.55 -27.21 12.26
C ARG A 460 0.13 -26.40 13.37
N PRO A 461 -0.60 -25.49 14.04
CA PRO A 461 -0.05 -24.77 15.19
C PRO A 461 0.51 -25.74 16.23
N GLU A 462 1.70 -25.43 16.75
CA GLU A 462 2.39 -26.28 17.75
C GLU A 462 1.63 -26.34 19.09
N HIS A 463 0.80 -25.33 19.36
CA HIS A 463 0.09 -25.15 20.63
C HIS A 463 -1.36 -25.62 20.54
N ARG A 464 -1.78 -26.44 21.52
CA ARG A 464 -3.16 -26.95 21.62
C ARG A 464 -4.21 -25.85 21.81
N GLU A 465 -3.79 -24.70 22.33
CA GLU A 465 -4.63 -23.54 22.55
C GLU A 465 -4.87 -22.73 21.28
N ILE A 466 -4.19 -23.06 20.18
CA ILE A 466 -4.31 -22.38 18.89
C ILE A 466 -4.91 -23.35 17.88
N TRP A 467 -6.01 -22.93 17.27
CA TRP A 467 -6.65 -23.65 16.19
C TRP A 467 -6.48 -22.89 14.87
N GLN A 468 -6.28 -23.63 13.78
CA GLN A 468 -6.25 -23.12 12.41
C GLN A 468 -7.03 -24.10 11.53
N ALA A 469 -7.69 -23.58 10.49
CA ALA A 469 -8.35 -24.41 9.51
C ALA A 469 -7.31 -25.28 8.76
N PRO A 470 -7.67 -26.46 8.25
CA PRO A 470 -6.74 -27.32 7.52
C PRO A 470 -6.12 -26.65 6.29
N HIS A 471 -6.85 -25.74 5.65
CA HIS A 471 -6.41 -24.98 4.48
C HIS A 471 -5.51 -23.78 4.82
N GLY A 472 -5.29 -23.49 6.11
CA GLY A 472 -4.50 -22.35 6.58
C GLY A 472 -5.36 -21.16 7.03
N GLY A 473 -4.83 -19.94 6.87
CA GLY A 473 -5.49 -18.70 7.25
C GLY A 473 -5.32 -18.31 8.72
N TYR A 474 -6.21 -17.43 9.21
CA TYR A 474 -6.08 -16.83 10.53
C TYR A 474 -6.31 -17.83 11.68
N TRP A 475 -5.59 -17.60 12.78
CA TRP A 475 -5.64 -18.44 13.96
C TRP A 475 -6.77 -18.05 14.93
N VAL A 476 -7.37 -19.05 15.56
CA VAL A 476 -8.32 -18.89 16.67
C VAL A 476 -7.64 -19.34 17.97
N HIS A 477 -7.50 -18.42 18.92
CA HIS A 477 -6.78 -18.62 20.17
C HIS A 477 -7.77 -18.93 21.30
N TRP A 478 -7.43 -19.88 22.17
CA TRP A 478 -8.27 -20.35 23.28
C TRP A 478 -9.72 -20.68 22.87
N ASN A 479 -9.89 -21.13 21.61
CA ASN A 479 -11.17 -21.42 20.98
C ASN A 479 -12.20 -20.26 21.03
N ARG A 480 -11.76 -19.00 21.17
CA ARG A 480 -12.62 -17.80 21.26
C ARG A 480 -12.01 -16.49 20.75
N LEU A 481 -10.68 -16.32 20.71
CA LEU A 481 -10.05 -15.04 20.39
C LEU A 481 -9.41 -15.02 19.00
N VAL A 482 -9.78 -14.02 18.20
CA VAL A 482 -9.23 -13.78 16.86
C VAL A 482 -8.70 -12.35 16.77
N PHE A 483 -7.72 -12.12 15.91
CA PHE A 483 -7.08 -10.82 15.74
C PHE A 483 -7.30 -10.29 14.33
N ALA A 484 -7.67 -9.02 14.24
CA ALA A 484 -7.85 -8.26 13.00
C ALA A 484 -7.20 -6.87 13.16
N GLY A 485 -6.89 -6.22 12.05
CA GLY A 485 -6.23 -4.92 12.02
C GLY A 485 -5.15 -4.87 10.95
N THR A 486 -4.71 -3.65 10.64
CA THR A 486 -3.68 -3.40 9.62
C THR A 486 -2.34 -4.07 9.94
N TYR A 487 -2.09 -4.45 11.19
CA TYR A 487 -0.87 -5.17 11.59
C TYR A 487 -0.88 -6.65 11.26
N LYS A 488 -2.02 -7.22 10.89
CA LYS A 488 -2.10 -8.61 10.44
C LYS A 488 -1.51 -8.77 9.04
N LYS A 489 -1.08 -9.98 8.71
CA LYS A 489 -0.63 -10.32 7.35
C LYS A 489 -1.84 -10.42 6.42
N THR A 490 -1.82 -9.62 5.36
CA THR A 490 -2.87 -9.52 4.34
C THR A 490 -2.24 -9.57 2.95
N PHE A 491 -3.01 -9.93 1.92
CA PHE A 491 -2.57 -9.84 0.53
C PHE A 491 -2.34 -8.39 0.10
N THR A 492 -3.06 -7.44 0.69
CA THR A 492 -2.83 -6.00 0.50
C THR A 492 -1.44 -5.56 0.97
N ARG A 493 -0.90 -6.20 2.02
CA ARG A 493 0.42 -5.97 2.65
C ARG A 493 0.67 -4.57 3.26
N MET A 494 0.03 -3.52 2.76
CA MET A 494 0.20 -2.14 3.20
C MET A 494 -0.81 -1.74 4.27
N THR A 495 -0.48 -0.77 5.13
CA THR A 495 -1.42 -0.18 6.09
C THR A 495 -2.41 0.71 5.33
N THR A 496 -3.59 0.17 5.06
CA THR A 496 -4.68 0.86 4.38
C THR A 496 -6.03 0.48 4.98
N MET A 497 -7.07 1.26 4.67
CA MET A 497 -8.44 0.88 5.02
C MET A 497 -8.83 -0.47 4.39
N GLU A 498 -8.33 -0.79 3.20
CA GLU A 498 -8.56 -2.09 2.56
C GLU A 498 -7.89 -3.23 3.34
N SER A 499 -6.64 -3.07 3.81
CA SER A 499 -5.98 -4.09 4.62
C SER A 499 -6.71 -4.34 5.95
N ALA A 500 -7.30 -3.30 6.55
CA ALA A 500 -8.12 -3.45 7.75
C ALA A 500 -9.36 -4.29 7.45
N ASN A 501 -10.09 -3.96 6.38
CA ASN A 501 -11.25 -4.72 5.92
C ASN A 501 -10.90 -6.16 5.52
N GLU A 502 -9.79 -6.36 4.80
CA GLU A 502 -9.30 -7.69 4.42
C GLU A 502 -8.99 -8.54 5.66
N SER A 503 -8.30 -7.96 6.64
CA SER A 503 -8.00 -8.67 7.89
C SER A 503 -9.27 -9.03 8.68
N ALA A 504 -10.31 -8.19 8.63
CA ALA A 504 -11.60 -8.50 9.25
C ALA A 504 -12.31 -9.65 8.52
N ARG A 505 -12.27 -9.67 7.18
CA ARG A 505 -12.80 -10.78 6.37
C ARG A 505 -12.08 -12.10 6.66
N HIS A 506 -10.76 -12.08 6.80
CA HIS A 506 -9.99 -13.25 7.25
C HIS A 506 -10.40 -13.71 8.65
N ALA A 507 -10.60 -12.78 9.59
CA ALA A 507 -11.03 -13.11 10.96
C ALA A 507 -12.43 -13.75 10.99
N VAL A 508 -13.39 -13.21 10.22
CA VAL A 508 -14.74 -13.78 10.10
C VAL A 508 -14.69 -15.20 9.52
N ASN A 509 -13.92 -15.41 8.45
CA ASN A 509 -13.75 -16.73 7.84
C ASN A 509 -13.14 -17.74 8.84
N ALA A 510 -12.15 -17.32 9.64
CA ALA A 510 -11.56 -18.17 10.68
C ALA A 510 -12.57 -18.53 11.78
N ILE A 511 -13.45 -17.61 12.18
CA ILE A 511 -14.54 -17.88 13.13
C ILE A 511 -15.52 -18.90 12.54
N LEU A 512 -15.94 -18.73 11.29
CA LEU A 512 -16.85 -19.65 10.58
C LEU A 512 -16.24 -21.05 10.48
N ASP A 513 -14.99 -21.17 10.02
CA ASP A 513 -14.30 -22.46 9.93
C ASP A 513 -14.14 -23.10 11.31
N HIS A 514 -13.73 -22.33 12.33
CA HIS A 514 -13.59 -22.86 13.69
C HIS A 514 -14.92 -23.36 14.22
N PHE A 515 -16.00 -22.61 14.02
CA PHE A 515 -17.32 -23.01 14.46
C PHE A 515 -17.80 -24.30 13.77
N LEU A 516 -17.59 -24.40 12.46
CA LEU A 516 -18.02 -25.56 11.66
C LEU A 516 -17.18 -26.81 11.95
N LEU A 517 -15.87 -26.66 12.14
CA LEU A 517 -14.92 -27.78 12.15
C LEU A 517 -14.45 -28.17 13.56
N SER A 518 -14.45 -27.25 14.54
CA SER A 518 -13.93 -27.52 15.89
C SER A 518 -14.93 -28.27 16.77
N PRO A 519 -14.57 -29.45 17.32
CA PRO A 519 -15.40 -30.13 18.32
C PRO A 519 -15.62 -29.29 19.59
N ALA A 520 -14.67 -28.41 19.93
CA ALA A 520 -14.79 -27.52 21.08
C ALA A 520 -15.88 -26.45 20.87
N ALA A 521 -15.95 -25.86 19.67
CA ALA A 521 -17.01 -24.93 19.31
C ALA A 521 -18.40 -25.60 19.33
N ARG A 522 -18.51 -26.80 18.75
CA ARG A 522 -19.77 -27.57 18.75
C ARG A 522 -20.29 -27.89 20.16
N ARG A 523 -19.40 -28.29 21.08
CA ARG A 523 -19.76 -28.55 22.49
C ARG A 523 -20.24 -27.28 23.21
N ARG A 524 -19.57 -26.15 22.99
CA ARG A 524 -19.94 -24.86 23.57
C ARG A 524 -21.33 -24.40 23.11
N ARG A 525 -21.65 -24.58 21.82
CA ARG A 525 -22.99 -24.32 21.26
C ARG A 525 -24.07 -25.15 21.94
N GLN A 526 -23.83 -26.46 22.13
CA GLN A 526 -24.77 -27.35 22.82
C GLN A 526 -25.06 -26.91 24.26
N GLN A 527 -24.06 -26.31 24.94
CA GLN A 527 -24.23 -25.77 26.28
C GLN A 527 -25.03 -24.46 26.29
N HIS A 528 -24.84 -23.59 25.29
CA HIS A 528 -25.50 -22.29 25.23
C HIS A 528 -26.96 -22.35 24.74
N LEU A 529 -27.27 -23.21 23.75
CA LEU A 529 -28.63 -23.36 23.18
C LEU A 529 -29.47 -24.44 23.88
N GLY A 530 -28.87 -25.26 24.75
CA GLY A 530 -29.50 -26.45 25.33
C GLY A 530 -29.55 -27.64 24.37
N ALA A 531 -29.42 -28.86 24.91
CA ALA A 531 -29.26 -30.09 24.11
C ALA A 531 -30.43 -30.40 23.15
N ALA A 532 -31.64 -29.92 23.46
CA ALA A 532 -32.85 -30.16 22.67
C ALA A 532 -32.91 -29.31 21.38
N ALA A 533 -32.39 -28.08 21.40
CA ALA A 533 -32.41 -27.18 20.24
C ALA A 533 -31.41 -27.60 19.14
N VAL A 534 -30.36 -28.35 19.50
CA VAL A 534 -29.34 -28.85 18.56
C VAL A 534 -29.77 -30.16 17.88
N ALA A 535 -30.75 -30.87 18.43
CA ALA A 535 -31.23 -32.15 17.89
C ALA A 535 -32.18 -31.98 16.69
N ASP A 536 -32.87 -30.84 16.58
CA ASP A 536 -33.81 -30.50 15.48
C ASP A 536 -33.14 -29.81 14.28
N GLU A 537 -31.83 -29.56 14.32
CA GLU A 537 -31.11 -29.02 13.16
C GLU A 537 -30.79 -30.14 12.14
N PRO A 538 -30.99 -29.91 10.83
CA PRO A 538 -30.57 -30.85 9.81
C PRO A 538 -29.06 -31.07 9.93
N ARG A 539 -28.66 -32.33 10.16
CA ARG A 539 -27.26 -32.75 10.25
C ARG A 539 -26.49 -32.16 9.06
N LEU A 540 -25.46 -31.36 9.35
CA LEU A 540 -24.49 -30.81 8.41
C LEU A 540 -24.02 -31.86 7.38
N ARG A 541 -24.69 -31.93 6.24
CA ARG A 541 -24.08 -32.35 4.98
C ARG A 541 -23.60 -31.06 4.35
N LEU A 542 -22.29 -30.94 4.12
CA LEU A 542 -21.78 -29.97 3.17
C LEU A 542 -22.56 -30.22 1.87
N VAL A 543 -23.33 -29.24 1.41
CA VAL A 543 -23.98 -29.33 0.10
C VAL A 543 -22.84 -29.21 -0.90
N GLU A 544 -22.30 -30.35 -1.33
CA GLU A 544 -21.51 -30.39 -2.54
C GLU A 544 -22.45 -29.99 -3.69
N PRO A 545 -22.07 -29.04 -4.56
CA PRO A 545 -22.82 -28.83 -5.78
C PRO A 545 -22.81 -30.15 -6.55
N GLU A 546 -23.99 -30.71 -6.79
CA GLU A 546 -24.16 -31.89 -7.66
C GLU A 546 -23.61 -31.55 -9.04
N LEU A 547 -22.36 -31.93 -9.29
CA LEU A 547 -21.85 -32.15 -10.62
C LEU A 547 -21.97 -33.63 -10.88
N ASP A 548 -22.81 -33.98 -11.86
CA ASP A 548 -23.12 -35.33 -12.33
C ASP A 548 -21.91 -36.28 -12.23
N ALA A 549 -21.94 -37.18 -11.25
CA ALA A 549 -20.95 -38.23 -11.09
C ALA A 549 -21.59 -39.59 -11.43
N GLN A 550 -21.39 -40.02 -12.69
CA GLN A 550 -21.21 -41.46 -12.95
C GLN A 550 -19.79 -41.84 -12.51
N SER A 551 -19.64 -42.55 -11.38
CA SER A 551 -18.82 -43.76 -11.22
C SER A 551 -18.32 -44.03 -9.79
N ASP A 552 -18.50 -45.29 -9.40
CA ASP A 552 -17.81 -46.14 -8.44
C ASP A 552 -17.78 -45.81 -6.93
N GLU A 553 -18.73 -46.45 -6.24
CA GLU A 553 -18.65 -46.84 -4.83
C GLU A 553 -17.56 -47.92 -4.63
N THR A 554 -16.44 -47.55 -4.00
CA THR A 554 -15.66 -48.41 -3.07
C THR A 554 -14.38 -47.69 -2.60
N SER A 555 -14.45 -46.92 -1.51
CA SER A 555 -13.31 -46.69 -0.59
C SER A 555 -13.76 -45.95 0.66
N GLY A 556 -13.20 -46.35 1.81
CA GLY A 556 -13.56 -45.84 3.14
C GLY A 556 -13.35 -44.34 3.31
N ALA A 557 -14.14 -43.76 4.23
CA ALA A 557 -14.22 -42.33 4.51
C ALA A 557 -12.89 -41.71 4.98
N THR A 558 -12.06 -41.28 4.02
CA THR A 558 -11.13 -40.17 4.17
C THR A 558 -11.80 -38.94 3.57
N ALA A 559 -11.94 -37.85 4.33
CA ALA A 559 -12.42 -36.58 3.81
C ALA A 559 -11.58 -36.21 2.58
N ARG A 560 -12.19 -36.21 1.38
CA ARG A 560 -11.50 -35.78 0.16
C ARG A 560 -11.19 -34.28 0.26
N PRO A 561 -10.00 -33.81 -0.14
CA PRO A 561 -9.74 -32.38 -0.30
C PRO A 561 -10.72 -31.80 -1.33
N TRP A 562 -11.34 -30.67 -0.99
CA TRP A 562 -12.29 -30.00 -1.88
C TRP A 562 -11.56 -29.24 -2.98
N ARG A 563 -12.03 -29.36 -4.23
CA ARG A 563 -11.52 -28.62 -5.39
C ARG A 563 -12.42 -27.40 -5.67
N PRO A 564 -11.86 -26.19 -5.83
CA PRO A 564 -12.64 -25.04 -6.24
C PRO A 564 -13.24 -25.22 -7.65
N ALA A 565 -14.46 -24.71 -7.84
CA ALA A 565 -15.01 -24.52 -9.18
C ALA A 565 -14.12 -23.50 -9.92
N ALA A 566 -13.78 -23.82 -11.18
CA ALA A 566 -13.05 -22.88 -12.04
C ALA A 566 -13.87 -21.58 -12.19
N PRO A 567 -13.22 -20.41 -12.25
CA PRO A 567 -13.91 -19.19 -12.66
C PRO A 567 -14.55 -19.41 -14.04
N ASP A 568 -15.67 -18.75 -14.31
CA ASP A 568 -16.22 -18.75 -15.66
C ASP A 568 -15.24 -18.07 -16.64
N GLU A 569 -15.41 -18.31 -17.94
CA GLU A 569 -14.55 -17.74 -18.99
C GLU A 569 -14.53 -16.19 -19.00
N ALA A 570 -15.41 -15.54 -18.22
CA ALA A 570 -15.52 -14.10 -18.06
C ALA A 570 -14.86 -13.56 -16.77
N GLY A 571 -14.31 -14.42 -15.91
CA GLY A 571 -13.65 -14.03 -14.67
C GLY A 571 -14.60 -13.58 -13.55
N HIS A 572 -15.89 -13.94 -13.63
CA HIS A 572 -16.83 -13.68 -12.53
C HIS A 572 -16.48 -14.53 -11.31
N ASP A 573 -16.70 -13.91 -10.16
CA ASP A 573 -16.47 -14.51 -8.85
C ASP A 573 -17.22 -15.84 -8.71
N ALA A 574 -16.50 -16.89 -8.28
CA ALA A 574 -17.13 -18.12 -7.81
C ALA A 574 -18.22 -17.76 -6.76
N PRO A 575 -19.37 -18.46 -6.75
CA PRO A 575 -20.43 -18.18 -5.80
C PRO A 575 -19.89 -18.22 -4.37
N TYR A 576 -20.41 -17.34 -3.50
CA TYR A 576 -20.09 -17.33 -2.08
C TYR A 576 -20.12 -18.75 -1.53
N ARG A 577 -19.11 -19.14 -0.74
CA ARG A 577 -19.22 -20.35 0.08
C ARG A 577 -20.29 -20.03 1.12
N SER A 578 -21.52 -20.45 0.87
CA SER A 578 -22.61 -20.31 1.83
C SER A 578 -22.55 -21.45 2.84
N SER A 579 -22.67 -21.11 4.11
CA SER A 579 -22.94 -22.07 5.18
C SER A 579 -24.28 -21.74 5.83
N LEU A 580 -24.87 -22.69 6.55
CA LEU A 580 -26.08 -22.44 7.34
C LEU A 580 -25.90 -21.32 8.40
N LEU A 581 -24.66 -20.90 8.66
CA LEU A 581 -24.30 -19.88 9.65
C LEU A 581 -24.00 -18.51 9.01
N GLY A 582 -23.93 -18.44 7.69
CA GLY A 582 -23.54 -17.25 6.95
C GLY A 582 -22.60 -17.56 5.79
N ASP A 583 -22.44 -16.56 4.93
CA ASP A 583 -21.55 -16.62 3.78
C ASP A 583 -20.12 -16.30 4.19
N TYR A 584 -19.16 -17.02 3.60
CA TYR A 584 -17.75 -16.67 3.75
C TYR A 584 -17.50 -15.33 3.08
N CYS A 585 -16.69 -14.50 3.74
CA CYS A 585 -16.21 -13.26 3.16
C CYS A 585 -15.28 -13.57 1.98
N GLN A 586 -15.43 -12.81 0.90
CA GLN A 586 -14.50 -12.84 -0.23
C GLN A 586 -13.14 -12.27 0.19
N ILE A 587 -12.08 -12.86 -0.37
CA ILE A 587 -10.70 -12.44 -0.19
C ILE A 587 -10.08 -12.26 -1.58
N TRP A 588 -9.37 -11.15 -1.75
CA TRP A 588 -8.74 -10.78 -3.01
C TRP A 588 -7.22 -10.79 -2.83
N ASP A 589 -6.55 -11.73 -3.48
CA ASP A 589 -5.08 -11.70 -3.61
C ASP A 589 -4.72 -10.76 -4.75
N ILE A 590 -4.13 -9.60 -4.44
CA ILE A 590 -3.85 -8.56 -5.45
C ILE A 590 -2.93 -9.05 -6.57
N GLU A 591 -2.10 -10.07 -6.31
CA GLU A 591 -1.19 -10.64 -7.32
C GLU A 591 -1.96 -11.47 -8.38
N ASP A 592 -3.13 -12.01 -8.03
CA ASP A 592 -4.01 -12.74 -8.96
C ASP A 592 -4.74 -11.81 -9.96
N TYR A 593 -4.88 -10.54 -9.58
CA TYR A 593 -5.54 -9.47 -10.35
C TYR A 593 -4.54 -8.54 -11.08
N GLU A 594 -3.28 -8.94 -11.17
CA GLU A 594 -2.32 -8.33 -12.10
C GLU A 594 -2.63 -8.71 -13.57
N LEU A 595 -1.88 -8.11 -14.51
CA LEU A 595 -2.02 -8.37 -15.95
C LEU A 595 -2.02 -9.88 -16.28
N PRO A 596 -3.11 -10.41 -16.88
CA PRO A 596 -3.22 -11.83 -17.22
C PRO A 596 -2.09 -12.34 -18.12
N GLU A 597 -1.54 -11.49 -18.97
CA GLU A 597 -0.50 -11.81 -19.95
C GLU A 597 0.84 -12.19 -19.30
N PHE A 598 1.06 -11.79 -18.04
CA PHE A 598 2.24 -12.19 -17.27
C PHE A 598 2.04 -13.48 -16.46
N LYS A 599 0.82 -14.03 -16.39
CA LYS A 599 0.56 -15.30 -15.66
C LYS A 599 1.39 -16.48 -16.20
N PRO A 600 1.51 -16.70 -17.52
CA PRO A 600 2.44 -17.66 -18.11
C PRO A 600 3.88 -17.54 -17.59
N LEU A 601 4.42 -16.31 -17.58
CA LEU A 601 5.79 -16.04 -17.13
C LEU A 601 5.97 -16.29 -15.64
N ARG A 602 4.98 -15.95 -14.82
CA ARG A 602 5.00 -16.24 -13.38
C ARG A 602 4.98 -17.75 -13.11
N ARG A 603 4.21 -18.53 -13.87
CA ARG A 603 4.21 -20.00 -13.78
C ARG A 603 5.58 -20.57 -14.15
N TYR A 604 6.17 -20.08 -15.23
CA TYR A 604 7.51 -20.48 -15.64
C TYR A 604 8.57 -20.13 -14.58
N ASP A 605 8.50 -18.92 -14.00
CA ASP A 605 9.37 -18.52 -12.91
C ASP A 605 9.21 -19.39 -11.66
N GLU A 606 7.98 -19.77 -11.32
CA GLU A 606 7.69 -20.65 -10.18
C GLU A 606 8.30 -22.04 -10.39
N GLU A 607 8.15 -22.65 -11.58
CA GLU A 607 8.77 -23.94 -11.89
C GLU A 607 10.31 -23.89 -11.83
N LEU A 608 10.91 -22.82 -12.35
CA LEU A 608 12.35 -22.61 -12.24
C LEU A 608 12.79 -22.41 -10.79
N PHE A 609 12.03 -21.65 -10.01
CA PHE A 609 12.31 -21.42 -8.59
C PHE A 609 12.29 -22.73 -7.80
N ASP A 610 11.31 -23.59 -8.08
CA ASP A 610 11.17 -24.90 -7.44
C ASP A 610 12.31 -25.87 -7.78
N GLN A 611 12.93 -25.68 -8.94
CA GLN A 611 14.12 -26.41 -9.38
C GLN A 611 15.44 -25.76 -8.89
N GLY A 612 15.37 -24.66 -8.13
CA GLY A 612 16.55 -23.90 -7.70
C GLY A 612 17.27 -23.16 -8.83
N MET A 613 16.58 -22.91 -9.95
CA MET A 613 17.12 -22.20 -11.11
C MET A 613 16.95 -20.68 -11.02
N PRO A 614 17.80 -19.90 -11.73
CA PRO A 614 17.65 -18.45 -11.85
C PRO A 614 16.31 -18.04 -12.46
N HIS A 615 15.90 -16.81 -12.20
CA HIS A 615 14.67 -16.22 -12.78
C HIS A 615 14.74 -16.23 -14.33
N PRO A 616 13.61 -16.40 -15.06
CA PRO A 616 13.58 -16.44 -16.53
C PRO A 616 14.33 -15.27 -17.19
N TRP A 617 14.19 -14.08 -16.61
CA TRP A 617 14.85 -12.84 -17.07
C TRP A 617 16.38 -12.93 -17.09
N ASP A 618 16.97 -13.66 -16.15
CA ASP A 618 18.42 -13.88 -16.09
C ASP A 618 18.86 -14.93 -17.10
N LEU A 619 18.09 -16.03 -17.26
CA LEU A 619 18.35 -17.06 -18.25
C LEU A 619 18.30 -16.52 -19.69
N ALA A 620 17.33 -15.65 -19.98
CA ALA A 620 17.22 -15.00 -21.28
C ALA A 620 18.22 -13.85 -21.48
N GLY A 621 18.91 -13.40 -20.42
CA GLY A 621 19.88 -12.32 -20.50
C GLY A 621 19.30 -10.94 -20.82
N VAL A 622 18.00 -10.71 -20.55
CA VAL A 622 17.28 -9.47 -20.94
C VAL A 622 17.98 -8.21 -20.41
N GLU A 623 18.54 -8.30 -19.20
CA GLU A 623 19.17 -7.18 -18.51
C GLU A 623 20.69 -7.10 -18.67
N VAL A 624 21.31 -7.95 -19.49
CA VAL A 624 22.78 -7.94 -19.69
C VAL A 624 23.22 -6.66 -20.38
N MET A 625 22.66 -6.36 -21.55
CA MET A 625 22.97 -5.15 -22.30
C MET A 625 22.54 -3.88 -21.53
N PRO A 626 21.30 -3.77 -21.02
CA PRO A 626 20.90 -2.63 -20.19
C PRO A 626 21.84 -2.33 -19.01
N ALA A 627 22.36 -3.36 -18.32
CA ALA A 627 23.34 -3.18 -17.24
C ALA A 627 24.63 -2.51 -17.72
N VAL A 628 25.17 -2.92 -18.87
CA VAL A 628 26.37 -2.31 -19.46
C VAL A 628 26.08 -0.87 -19.86
N PHE A 629 24.98 -0.61 -20.55
CA PHE A 629 24.60 0.74 -20.99
C PHE A 629 24.37 1.70 -19.82
N SER A 630 23.77 1.25 -18.72
CA SER A 630 23.56 2.08 -17.52
C SER A 630 24.86 2.62 -16.90
N LYS A 631 26.00 2.00 -17.22
CA LYS A 631 27.34 2.39 -16.73
C LYS A 631 28.13 3.23 -17.73
N MET A 632 27.62 3.42 -18.96
CA MET A 632 28.28 4.23 -19.97
C MET A 632 28.09 5.73 -19.72
N PRO A 633 28.99 6.60 -20.22
CA PRO A 633 28.78 8.04 -20.20
C PRO A 633 27.47 8.41 -20.91
N ARG A 634 26.67 9.26 -20.27
CA ARG A 634 25.40 9.74 -20.83
C ARG A 634 25.69 10.67 -21.99
N VAL A 635 25.03 10.43 -23.11
CA VAL A 635 25.21 11.21 -24.34
C VAL A 635 23.99 12.10 -24.51
N GLU A 636 24.20 13.41 -24.53
CA GLU A 636 23.17 14.38 -24.84
C GLU A 636 22.62 14.11 -26.25
N GLY A 637 21.32 13.83 -26.32
CA GLY A 637 20.62 13.47 -27.56
C GLY A 637 20.67 11.96 -27.88
N SER A 638 19.78 11.17 -27.29
CA SER A 638 19.39 9.84 -27.79
C SER A 638 18.11 9.33 -27.13
N SER A 639 17.44 8.32 -27.69
CA SER A 639 16.26 8.61 -28.50
C SER A 639 14.99 8.11 -27.81
N PHE A 640 14.05 9.00 -27.54
CA PHE A 640 12.69 8.66 -27.08
C PHE A 640 12.02 7.57 -27.96
N ALA A 641 12.48 7.40 -29.21
CA ALA A 641 12.06 6.34 -30.11
C ALA A 641 12.28 4.92 -29.54
N ALA A 642 13.38 4.67 -28.82
CA ALA A 642 13.68 3.35 -28.26
C ALA A 642 12.69 2.95 -27.16
N LEU A 643 12.47 3.85 -26.19
CA LEU A 643 11.48 3.65 -25.12
C LEU A 643 10.06 3.54 -25.70
N ARG A 644 9.72 4.40 -26.66
CA ARG A 644 8.44 4.34 -27.37
C ARG A 644 8.25 3.00 -28.07
N ALA A 645 9.25 2.51 -28.80
CA ALA A 645 9.19 1.23 -29.50
C ALA A 645 9.03 0.05 -28.53
N LEU A 646 9.74 0.08 -27.39
CA LEU A 646 9.58 -0.92 -26.33
C LEU A 646 8.14 -0.92 -25.78
N LEU A 647 7.62 0.24 -25.39
CA LEU A 647 6.25 0.39 -24.87
C LEU A 647 5.20 -0.03 -25.89
N THR A 648 5.34 0.41 -27.15
CA THR A 648 4.45 0.04 -28.24
C THR A 648 4.53 -1.45 -28.55
N SER A 649 5.72 -2.06 -28.52
CA SER A 649 5.88 -3.51 -28.78
C SER A 649 5.27 -4.35 -27.67
N VAL A 650 5.51 -4.00 -26.41
CA VAL A 650 4.88 -4.65 -25.25
C VAL A 650 3.36 -4.52 -25.38
N ARG A 651 2.85 -3.31 -25.60
CA ARG A 651 1.40 -3.06 -25.71
C ARG A 651 0.75 -3.74 -26.92
N GLN A 652 1.31 -3.64 -28.12
CA GLN A 652 0.75 -4.32 -29.31
C GLN A 652 0.64 -5.81 -29.10
N ARG A 653 1.59 -6.41 -28.35
CA ARG A 653 1.56 -7.83 -28.00
C ARG A 653 0.54 -8.15 -26.91
N LEU A 654 0.38 -7.27 -25.91
CA LEU A 654 -0.72 -7.34 -24.93
C LEU A 654 -2.10 -7.20 -25.62
N GLU A 655 -2.23 -6.31 -26.61
CA GLU A 655 -3.48 -6.08 -27.35
C GLU A 655 -3.78 -7.16 -28.39
N SER A 656 -2.76 -7.72 -29.06
CA SER A 656 -2.93 -8.88 -29.93
C SER A 656 -3.30 -10.13 -29.11
N SER A 657 -2.79 -10.23 -27.87
CA SER A 657 -3.17 -11.27 -26.91
C SER A 657 -4.65 -11.22 -26.54
N ALA A 658 -5.20 -10.01 -26.37
CA ALA A 658 -6.63 -9.80 -26.12
C ALA A 658 -7.53 -10.13 -27.32
N LYS A 659 -6.98 -10.23 -28.55
CA LYS A 659 -7.76 -10.45 -29.79
C LYS A 659 -7.59 -11.84 -30.40
N GLU A 660 -6.45 -12.52 -30.26
CA GLU A 660 -6.24 -13.88 -30.77
C GLU A 660 -5.21 -14.69 -29.94
N SER A 661 -5.64 -15.87 -29.47
CA SER A 661 -4.82 -17.07 -29.22
C SER A 661 -3.97 -17.29 -27.94
N TRP A 662 -4.17 -16.61 -26.80
CA TRP A 662 -3.59 -17.07 -25.51
C TRP A 662 -4.48 -18.08 -24.77
N ARG A 663 -5.04 -19.05 -25.50
CA ARG A 663 -6.07 -19.98 -24.99
C ARG A 663 -5.55 -21.03 -24.01
N SER A 664 -4.24 -21.19 -23.84
CA SER A 664 -3.68 -22.23 -22.97
C SER A 664 -3.16 -21.70 -21.63
N GLY A 665 -2.61 -20.47 -21.60
CA GLY A 665 -1.88 -19.97 -20.43
C GLY A 665 -0.67 -20.84 -20.09
N SER A 666 -0.05 -21.43 -21.12
CA SER A 666 1.06 -22.38 -21.02
C SER A 666 2.37 -21.68 -20.68
N ILE A 667 3.45 -22.44 -20.52
CA ILE A 667 4.78 -21.87 -20.26
C ILE A 667 5.44 -21.40 -21.55
N GLU A 668 5.15 -22.06 -22.67
CA GLU A 668 5.60 -21.71 -24.01
C GLU A 668 5.18 -20.28 -24.38
N ASP A 669 3.90 -19.98 -24.13
CA ASP A 669 3.30 -18.65 -24.18
C ASP A 669 4.18 -17.62 -23.42
N GLY A 670 4.61 -17.93 -22.19
CA GLY A 670 5.49 -17.07 -21.40
C GLY A 670 6.88 -16.88 -22.02
N ILE A 671 7.48 -17.95 -22.54
CA ILE A 671 8.79 -17.91 -23.19
C ILE A 671 8.76 -17.02 -24.44
N GLU A 672 7.72 -17.10 -25.27
CA GLU A 672 7.57 -16.25 -26.46
C GLU A 672 7.51 -14.76 -26.09
N LEU A 673 6.79 -14.41 -25.01
CA LEU A 673 6.75 -13.05 -24.49
C LEU A 673 8.13 -12.57 -24.03
N LEU A 674 8.88 -13.43 -23.32
CA LEU A 674 10.23 -13.13 -22.86
C LEU A 674 11.20 -12.86 -24.03
N GLU A 675 11.18 -13.73 -25.04
CA GLU A 675 12.01 -13.59 -26.24
C GLU A 675 11.67 -12.31 -27.01
N ALA A 676 10.38 -11.98 -27.11
CA ALA A 676 9.93 -10.75 -27.74
C ALA A 676 10.45 -9.50 -27.01
N ILE A 677 10.36 -9.46 -25.67
CA ILE A 677 10.87 -8.35 -24.87
C ILE A 677 12.39 -8.22 -25.08
N ARG A 678 13.12 -9.33 -24.97
CA ARG A 678 14.58 -9.37 -25.19
C ARG A 678 14.95 -8.81 -26.56
N LYS A 679 14.35 -9.31 -27.64
CA LYS A 679 14.65 -8.90 -29.01
C LYS A 679 14.41 -7.41 -29.23
N THR A 680 13.32 -6.88 -28.67
CA THR A 680 13.03 -5.44 -28.74
C THR A 680 14.10 -4.63 -28.03
N VAL A 681 14.48 -5.01 -26.80
CA VAL A 681 15.55 -4.34 -26.04
C VAL A 681 16.88 -4.36 -26.78
N GLU A 682 17.31 -5.52 -27.28
CA GLU A 682 18.57 -5.66 -28.04
C GLU A 682 18.57 -4.77 -29.28
N SER A 683 17.51 -4.84 -30.10
CA SER A 683 17.42 -4.09 -31.35
C SER A 683 17.48 -2.56 -31.18
N GLU A 684 16.88 -2.05 -30.10
CA GLU A 684 16.87 -0.61 -29.82
C GLU A 684 18.20 -0.12 -29.23
N LEU A 685 18.85 -0.93 -28.41
CA LEU A 685 20.19 -0.63 -27.90
C LEU A 685 21.23 -0.62 -29.03
N GLU A 686 21.15 -1.56 -29.97
CA GLU A 686 22.01 -1.58 -31.17
C GLU A 686 21.83 -0.33 -32.03
N ARG A 687 20.58 0.10 -32.29
CA ARG A 687 20.28 1.34 -33.04
C ARG A 687 20.86 2.57 -32.35
N THR A 688 20.71 2.63 -31.02
CA THR A 688 21.23 3.74 -30.21
C THR A 688 22.76 3.78 -30.26
N PHE A 689 23.42 2.64 -30.13
CA PHE A 689 24.88 2.52 -30.23
C PHE A 689 25.40 2.91 -31.62
N ALA A 690 24.73 2.46 -32.69
CA ALA A 690 25.06 2.88 -34.06
C ALA A 690 24.85 4.39 -34.27
N GLY A 691 23.88 5.01 -33.58
CA GLY A 691 23.73 6.47 -33.52
C GLY A 691 24.91 7.15 -32.84
N PHE A 692 25.33 6.63 -31.68
CA PHE A 692 26.49 7.13 -30.93
C PHE A 692 27.80 7.06 -31.72
N GLU A 693 28.09 5.93 -32.38
CA GLU A 693 29.28 5.82 -33.22
C GLU A 693 29.27 6.84 -34.36
N ARG A 694 28.11 7.10 -34.97
CA ARG A 694 27.97 8.11 -36.03
C ARG A 694 28.20 9.52 -35.50
N ALA A 695 27.68 9.87 -34.33
CA ALA A 695 27.90 11.17 -33.69
C ALA A 695 29.37 11.36 -33.30
N ARG A 696 30.00 10.34 -32.71
CA ARG A 696 31.43 10.33 -32.35
C ARG A 696 32.35 10.45 -33.56
N ARG A 697 32.00 9.83 -34.70
CA ARG A 697 32.74 9.99 -35.96
C ARG A 697 32.58 11.38 -36.57
N ARG A 698 31.41 12.02 -36.46
CA ARG A 698 31.19 13.41 -36.89
C ARG A 698 31.95 14.42 -36.03
N GLY A 699 31.93 14.26 -34.71
CA GLY A 699 32.69 15.14 -33.79
C GLY A 699 34.22 15.02 -33.94
N ARG A 700 34.73 13.90 -34.48
CA ARG A 700 36.15 13.75 -34.85
C ARG A 700 36.48 14.25 -36.27
N GLY A 701 35.48 14.51 -37.11
CA GLY A 701 35.67 15.04 -38.45
C GLY A 701 35.99 16.54 -38.44
N ASP A 702 35.35 17.30 -37.55
CA ASP A 702 35.53 18.76 -37.45
C ASP A 702 36.90 19.17 -36.87
N GLU A 703 37.61 18.29 -36.15
CA GLU A 703 38.99 18.57 -35.71
C GLU A 703 40.04 18.30 -36.82
N SER A 704 39.64 17.68 -37.94
CA SER A 704 40.55 17.37 -39.06
C SER A 704 40.42 18.31 -40.28
N GLU A 705 39.47 19.25 -40.27
CA GLU A 705 39.31 20.27 -41.32
C GLU A 705 39.90 21.64 -40.95
N ASN A 706 40.57 21.77 -39.81
CA ASN A 706 41.24 23.01 -39.36
C ASN A 706 42.72 22.81 -38.96
N ALA A 707 43.41 21.82 -39.54
CA ALA A 707 44.85 21.63 -39.40
C ALA A 707 45.58 21.87 -40.73
#